data_AF-A0A016US52-F1
#
_entry.id   AF-A0A016US52-F1
#
_cell.length_a   1.000
_cell.length_b   1.000
_cell.length_c   1.000
_cell.angle_alpha   90.00
_cell.angle_beta   90.00
_cell.angle_gamma   90.00
#
_symmetry.space_group_name_H-M   'P 1'
#
loop_
_entity.id
_entity.type
_entity.pdbx_description
1 polymer ?
#
loop_
_entity_poly.entity_id
_entity_poly.type
_entity_poly.pdbx_seq_one_letter_code
_entity_poly.pdbx_strand_id
1 'polypeptide(L)'
;MTRRLLPTTPFPRSFYREPEPNQELDVKFRILSAGVLDIFNRYKQRRYNNMTREQWGGLKELRELTGNGAIRISVSDKGGEFVVIPQSLDRKVTELHLKDPTVYTQVTEKDFIAQYRRLNDIWVKIGKAAGLDERFISHLKLDNPKCPVFYSLIKTHKISQCDMVKTSPDAYKIRPIVSCVGGPADRISWFLTKILAQLLPRVPSHLANTNQFLELLRSSNFDQNCVMESFDVTSLYTNVQNCEALQAVSEMLESHARAVEMYGLSISRVMTLVKECLSCNIFKWSGKYFSQIRGLAMGQRLAPVIAICFMSKIEAPVLARLPLMYCRYIDDCCIVTSTQSEMDECFSILNQQSEYISFTRETPKDGWLAFLNTQVNLSNNTIRVKWYRKASSKNILIHATSAHPSSVKRAIVRNMFRTASQVCSDDHQREESLRLASSIARENGYSLCRRRKPHSGYFHGLKGKKKLSLCLPFISDDISTEIRRCLARAQLQNDVTLVNIPNGNLKKQLVRNRLYDSEQCISNECVVCPYGKTGDCSKTGVIYQIKCLSCDALYIGETGRILSTRVKEHLASKRRRSLISALGRHRQDDHGGEDFDVACTILAQETEITARKTMEAFWISVRNPKMNNRNECLAITNELLPFVSLCDLQMRI
;
A
#
# COMPACT_ATOMS: atom_id res chain seq x y z
N MET A 1 35.54 13.98 -5.62
CA MET A 1 34.77 12.96 -4.87
C MET A 1 33.55 12.56 -5.66
N THR A 2 33.54 11.37 -6.25
CA THR A 2 32.38 10.77 -6.93
C THR A 2 31.24 10.61 -5.91
N ARG A 3 30.17 11.40 -6.05
CA ARG A 3 28.97 11.27 -5.20
C ARG A 3 28.41 9.85 -5.37
N ARG A 4 28.37 9.07 -4.28
CA ARG A 4 27.75 7.73 -4.29
C ARG A 4 26.29 7.86 -4.71
N LEU A 5 25.86 7.01 -5.64
CA LEU A 5 24.50 7.01 -6.17
C LEU A 5 23.55 6.38 -5.14
N LEU A 6 22.77 7.23 -4.46
CA LEU A 6 21.70 6.82 -3.56
C LEU A 6 20.50 6.28 -4.35
N PRO A 7 19.72 5.34 -3.78
CA PRO A 7 18.54 4.81 -4.45
C PRO A 7 17.49 5.92 -4.67
N THR A 8 16.83 5.87 -5.82
CA THR A 8 15.75 6.83 -6.13
C THR A 8 14.59 6.67 -5.14
N THR A 9 14.26 7.75 -4.44
CA THR A 9 13.20 7.77 -3.41
C THR A 9 11.81 7.76 -4.06
N PRO A 10 10.90 6.83 -3.67
CA PRO A 10 9.55 6.73 -4.23
C PRO A 10 8.54 7.64 -3.52
N PHE A 11 8.99 8.51 -2.61
CA PHE A 11 8.14 9.35 -1.79
C PHE A 11 7.99 10.76 -2.39
N PRO A 12 6.87 11.46 -2.15
CA PRO A 12 6.69 12.85 -2.57
C PRO A 12 7.85 13.71 -2.07
N ARG A 13 8.35 14.60 -2.93
CA ARG A 13 9.45 15.51 -2.56
C ARG A 13 9.02 16.43 -1.43
N SER A 14 9.96 16.80 -0.56
CA SER A 14 9.74 17.79 0.50
C SER A 14 9.82 19.23 -0.01
N PHE A 15 10.31 19.44 -1.23
CA PHE A 15 10.51 20.75 -1.82
C PHE A 15 10.09 20.78 -3.29
N TYR A 16 9.44 21.88 -3.67
CA TYR A 16 9.17 22.23 -5.06
C TYR A 16 10.14 23.33 -5.49
N ARG A 17 10.85 23.09 -6.58
CA ARG A 17 11.57 24.13 -7.32
C ARG A 17 10.84 24.32 -8.63
N GLU A 18 10.41 25.55 -8.90
CA GLU A 18 9.85 25.90 -10.19
C GLU A 18 10.90 25.63 -11.28
N PRO A 19 10.56 24.84 -12.31
CA PRO A 19 11.46 24.62 -13.43
C PRO A 19 11.65 25.92 -14.20
N GLU A 20 12.83 26.09 -14.81
CA GLU A 20 13.04 27.19 -15.75
C GLU A 20 12.09 27.03 -16.95
N PRO A 21 11.50 28.12 -17.45
CA PRO A 21 10.59 28.07 -18.59
C PRO A 21 11.30 27.56 -19.84
N ASN A 22 10.62 26.72 -20.63
CA ASN A 22 11.15 26.21 -21.89
C ASN A 22 10.08 26.36 -22.97
N GLN A 23 10.25 27.37 -23.83
CA GLN A 23 9.26 27.73 -24.84
C GLN A 23 8.88 26.57 -25.77
N GLU A 24 9.84 25.74 -26.18
CA GLU A 24 9.58 24.61 -27.08
C GLU A 24 8.69 23.56 -26.39
N LEU A 25 9.00 23.23 -25.14
CA LEU A 25 8.19 22.29 -24.35
C LEU A 25 6.82 22.88 -24.01
N ASP A 26 6.76 24.16 -23.65
CA ASP A 26 5.53 24.86 -23.31
C ASP A 26 4.54 24.86 -24.48
N VAL A 27 5.01 25.09 -25.72
CA VAL A 27 4.19 25.00 -26.93
C VAL A 27 3.64 23.58 -27.11
N LYS A 28 4.47 22.55 -26.96
CA LYS A 28 4.02 21.13 -27.06
C LYS A 28 2.97 20.81 -26.00
N PHE A 29 3.15 21.27 -24.76
CA PHE A 29 2.18 21.06 -23.69
C PHE A 29 0.87 21.82 -23.90
N ARG A 30 0.90 23.04 -24.47
CA ARG A 30 -0.32 23.77 -24.84
C ARG A 30 -1.13 23.05 -25.92
N ILE A 31 -0.47 22.52 -26.95
CA ILE A 31 -1.12 21.71 -27.99
C ILE A 31 -1.77 20.47 -27.36
N LEU A 32 -1.05 19.78 -26.47
CA LEU A 32 -1.59 18.63 -25.75
C LEU A 32 -2.80 19.02 -24.90
N SER A 33 -2.70 20.08 -24.10
CA SER A 33 -3.74 20.58 -23.22
C SER A 33 -5.02 20.94 -23.97
N ALA A 34 -4.90 21.71 -25.06
CA ALA A 34 -6.02 22.08 -25.92
C ALA A 34 -6.67 20.83 -26.55
N GLY A 35 -5.87 19.87 -27.01
CA GLY A 35 -6.38 18.61 -27.55
C GLY A 35 -7.12 17.76 -26.50
N VAL A 36 -6.61 17.69 -25.27
CA VAL A 36 -7.27 16.98 -24.15
C VAL A 36 -8.58 17.68 -23.77
N LEU A 37 -8.60 19.01 -23.74
CA LEU A 37 -9.80 19.80 -23.46
C LEU A 37 -10.90 19.56 -24.50
N ASP A 38 -10.56 19.56 -25.79
CA ASP A 38 -11.50 19.25 -26.88
C ASP A 38 -12.12 17.86 -26.70
N ILE A 39 -11.30 16.86 -26.39
CA ILE A 39 -11.78 15.50 -26.10
C ILE A 39 -12.76 15.56 -24.92
N PHE A 40 -12.39 16.14 -23.79
CA PHE A 40 -13.30 16.18 -22.64
C PHE A 40 -14.60 16.93 -22.95
N ASN A 41 -14.56 18.02 -23.72
CA ASN A 41 -15.76 18.73 -24.16
C ASN A 41 -16.66 17.87 -25.05
N ARG A 42 -16.10 17.11 -26.00
CA ARG A 42 -16.87 16.19 -26.86
C ARG A 42 -17.52 15.06 -26.06
N TYR A 43 -16.87 14.59 -25.00
CA TYR A 43 -17.34 13.46 -24.20
C TYR A 43 -18.06 13.88 -22.91
N LYS A 44 -18.23 15.17 -22.61
CA LYS A 44 -18.75 15.68 -21.31
C LYS A 44 -20.13 15.13 -20.93
N GLN A 45 -21.00 14.85 -21.91
CA GLN A 45 -22.34 14.34 -21.66
C GLN A 45 -22.41 12.81 -21.54
N ARG A 46 -21.34 12.08 -21.86
CA ARG A 46 -21.33 10.62 -21.78
C ARG A 46 -21.02 10.16 -20.38
N ARG A 47 -21.96 9.45 -19.75
CA ARG A 47 -21.75 8.80 -18.45
C ARG A 47 -21.38 7.34 -18.66
N TYR A 48 -20.27 6.92 -18.08
CA TYR A 48 -19.83 5.52 -18.05
C TYR A 48 -20.13 4.95 -16.67
N ASN A 49 -21.03 3.96 -16.61
CA ASN A 49 -21.39 3.28 -15.38
C ASN A 49 -21.38 1.77 -15.60
N ASN A 50 -20.65 1.06 -14.76
CA ASN A 50 -20.54 -0.41 -14.79
C ASN A 50 -21.36 -1.09 -13.68
N MET A 51 -22.26 -0.35 -13.02
CA MET A 51 -23.19 -0.85 -12.00
C MET A 51 -24.64 -0.57 -12.35
N THR A 52 -25.54 -1.50 -12.05
CA THR A 52 -27.00 -1.32 -12.19
C THR A 52 -27.54 -0.31 -11.16
N ARG A 53 -28.78 0.18 -11.35
CA ARG A 53 -29.42 1.08 -10.38
C ARG A 53 -29.59 0.43 -9.01
N GLU A 54 -29.93 -0.85 -8.99
CA GLU A 54 -30.04 -1.66 -7.78
C GLU A 54 -28.70 -1.78 -7.04
N GLN A 55 -27.61 -2.07 -7.77
CA GLN A 55 -26.25 -2.12 -7.19
C GLN A 55 -25.82 -0.77 -6.60
N TRP A 56 -26.20 0.34 -7.24
CA TRP A 56 -25.99 1.68 -6.69
C TRP A 56 -26.79 1.92 -5.41
N GLY A 57 -28.05 1.48 -5.37
CA GLY A 57 -28.90 1.49 -4.17
C GLY A 57 -28.26 0.73 -3.02
N GLY A 58 -27.86 -0.52 -3.25
CA GLY A 58 -27.17 -1.34 -2.26
C GLY A 58 -25.83 -0.75 -1.81
N LEU A 59 -25.07 -0.11 -2.72
CA LEU A 59 -23.83 0.58 -2.34
C LEU A 59 -24.10 1.77 -1.41
N LYS A 60 -25.21 2.48 -1.61
CA LYS A 60 -25.63 3.58 -0.74
C LYS A 60 -26.03 3.05 0.63
N GLU A 61 -26.85 2.00 0.67
CA GLU A 61 -27.27 1.33 1.90
C GLU A 61 -26.07 0.83 2.71
N LEU A 62 -25.12 0.14 2.09
CA LEU A 62 -23.90 -0.32 2.76
C LEU A 62 -23.09 0.82 3.39
N ARG A 63 -23.06 1.99 2.74
CA ARG A 63 -22.39 3.18 3.28
C ARG A 63 -23.16 3.78 4.46
N GLU A 64 -24.48 3.79 4.40
CA GLU A 64 -25.35 4.25 5.49
C GLU A 64 -25.20 3.33 6.72
N LEU A 65 -25.27 2.01 6.53
CA LEU A 65 -25.06 1.00 7.58
C LEU A 65 -23.63 1.01 8.15
N THR A 66 -22.62 1.37 7.34
CA THR A 66 -21.25 1.54 7.87
C THR A 66 -21.13 2.85 8.64
N GLY A 67 -21.80 3.91 8.17
CA GLY A 67 -21.76 5.25 8.75
C GLY A 67 -22.49 5.36 10.09
N ASN A 68 -23.61 4.65 10.26
CA ASN A 68 -24.39 4.63 11.50
C ASN A 68 -23.84 3.66 12.56
N GLY A 69 -22.74 2.95 12.27
CA GLY A 69 -22.12 2.04 13.23
C GLY A 69 -22.67 0.61 13.22
N ALA A 70 -23.62 0.26 12.34
CA ALA A 70 -24.24 -1.06 12.33
C ALA A 70 -23.25 -2.15 11.88
N ILE A 71 -22.58 -1.93 10.75
CA ILE A 71 -21.70 -2.94 10.13
C ILE A 71 -20.28 -2.42 9.89
N ARG A 72 -19.32 -3.34 9.87
CA ARG A 72 -17.98 -3.15 9.32
C ARG A 72 -17.87 -3.99 8.05
N ILE A 73 -17.32 -3.37 7.01
CA ILE A 73 -16.95 -4.05 5.77
C ILE A 73 -15.42 -4.13 5.69
N SER A 74 -14.90 -5.35 5.59
CA SER A 74 -13.48 -5.63 5.39
C SER A 74 -13.28 -6.65 4.27
N VAL A 75 -12.05 -7.10 4.05
CA VAL A 75 -11.74 -8.23 3.16
C VAL A 75 -11.26 -9.42 3.98
N SER A 76 -11.47 -10.63 3.49
CA SER A 76 -10.96 -11.83 4.15
C SER A 76 -9.45 -11.96 4.03
N ASP A 77 -8.87 -12.80 4.88
CA ASP A 77 -7.42 -13.08 4.92
C ASP A 77 -6.90 -13.75 3.62
N LYS A 78 -7.58 -14.81 3.14
CA LYS A 78 -7.07 -15.68 2.06
C LYS A 78 -7.97 -15.77 0.81
N GLY A 79 -9.24 -15.36 0.89
CA GLY A 79 -10.21 -15.58 -0.19
C GLY A 79 -10.49 -14.35 -1.07
N GLY A 80 -10.24 -13.14 -0.54
CA GLY A 80 -10.43 -11.88 -1.25
C GLY A 80 -11.88 -11.37 -1.27
N GLU A 81 -12.84 -12.14 -0.74
CA GLU A 81 -14.21 -11.72 -0.54
C GLU A 81 -14.35 -10.58 0.48
N PHE A 82 -15.45 -9.85 0.37
CA PHE A 82 -15.87 -8.93 1.41
C PHE A 82 -16.38 -9.71 2.62
N VAL A 83 -16.03 -9.20 3.80
CA VAL A 83 -16.53 -9.69 5.09
C VAL A 83 -17.38 -8.58 5.68
N VAL A 84 -18.63 -8.90 5.99
CA VAL A 84 -19.59 -7.99 6.61
C VAL A 84 -19.93 -8.54 7.99
N ILE A 85 -19.60 -7.80 9.04
CA ILE A 85 -19.92 -8.18 10.42
C ILE A 85 -20.40 -6.97 11.21
N PRO A 86 -21.18 -7.16 12.30
CA PRO A 86 -21.54 -6.06 13.19
C PRO A 86 -20.29 -5.38 13.77
N GLN A 87 -20.28 -4.05 13.84
CA GLN A 87 -19.13 -3.33 14.43
C GLN A 87 -18.92 -3.71 15.90
N SER A 88 -20.00 -3.98 16.62
CA SER A 88 -19.96 -4.45 18.01
C SER A 88 -19.20 -5.77 18.15
N LEU A 89 -19.39 -6.71 17.22
CA LEU A 89 -18.69 -8.00 17.21
C LEU A 89 -17.22 -7.81 16.84
N ASP A 90 -16.91 -7.04 15.80
CA ASP A 90 -15.53 -6.76 15.37
C ASP A 90 -14.70 -6.10 16.50
N ARG A 91 -15.32 -5.18 17.25
CA ARG A 91 -14.69 -4.56 18.42
C ARG A 91 -14.40 -5.60 19.50
N LYS A 92 -15.36 -6.43 19.88
CA LYS A 92 -15.16 -7.50 20.88
C LYS A 92 -14.05 -8.48 20.47
N VAL A 93 -14.03 -8.91 19.21
CA VAL A 93 -12.99 -9.80 18.66
C VAL A 93 -11.62 -9.13 18.73
N THR A 94 -11.54 -7.85 18.37
CA THR A 94 -10.28 -7.11 18.39
C THR A 94 -9.80 -6.81 19.80
N GLU A 95 -10.69 -6.43 20.71
CA GLU A 95 -10.37 -6.21 22.14
C GLU A 95 -9.84 -7.47 22.78
N LEU A 96 -10.46 -8.62 22.52
CA LEU A 96 -9.98 -9.91 22.99
C LEU A 96 -8.56 -10.20 22.50
N HIS A 97 -8.26 -9.93 21.22
CA HIS A 97 -6.92 -10.12 20.66
C HIS A 97 -5.88 -9.17 21.30
N LEU A 98 -6.25 -7.93 21.55
CA LEU A 98 -5.36 -6.93 22.16
C LEU A 98 -5.17 -7.10 23.68
N LYS A 99 -5.95 -7.99 24.32
CA LYS A 99 -5.80 -8.31 25.75
C LYS A 99 -4.61 -9.21 26.05
N ASP A 100 -3.99 -9.85 25.05
CA ASP A 100 -2.83 -10.73 25.26
C ASP A 100 -1.62 -9.91 25.76
N PRO A 101 -1.25 -10.02 27.05
CA PRO A 101 -0.18 -9.23 27.63
C PRO A 101 1.20 -9.71 27.19
N THR A 102 1.30 -10.89 26.57
CA THR A 102 2.57 -11.43 26.05
C THR A 102 2.97 -10.80 24.72
N VAL A 103 2.01 -10.16 24.02
CA VAL A 103 2.22 -9.55 22.70
C VAL A 103 1.98 -8.05 22.71
N TYR A 104 1.01 -7.56 23.49
CA TYR A 104 0.61 -6.15 23.49
C TYR A 104 0.62 -5.53 24.88
N THR A 105 0.94 -4.24 24.93
CA THR A 105 0.79 -3.42 26.11
C THR A 105 0.14 -2.08 25.76
N GLN A 106 -0.66 -1.52 26.66
CA GLN A 106 -1.27 -0.22 26.46
C GLN A 106 -0.25 0.89 26.76
N VAL A 107 -0.18 1.89 25.89
CA VAL A 107 0.74 3.03 26.00
C VAL A 107 -0.01 4.34 25.76
N THR A 108 0.71 5.46 25.71
CA THR A 108 0.13 6.79 25.53
C THR A 108 0.56 7.44 24.21
N GLU A 109 -0.14 8.51 23.84
CA GLU A 109 0.29 9.37 22.72
C GLU A 109 1.67 10.01 22.95
N LYS A 110 2.02 10.31 24.21
CA LYS A 110 3.32 10.87 24.54
C LYS A 110 4.44 9.89 24.20
N ASP A 111 4.23 8.59 24.43
CA ASP A 111 5.19 7.55 24.10
C ASP A 111 5.40 7.44 22.58
N PHE A 112 4.30 7.50 21.81
CA PHE A 112 4.36 7.58 20.34
C PHE A 112 5.19 8.79 19.89
N ILE A 113 4.96 9.96 20.48
CA ILE A 113 5.67 11.20 20.15
C ILE A 113 7.17 11.08 20.47
N ALA A 114 7.51 10.59 21.65
CA ALA A 114 8.89 10.38 22.06
C ALA A 114 9.63 9.41 21.12
N GLN A 115 8.97 8.32 20.76
CA GLN A 115 9.52 7.28 19.90
C GLN A 115 9.90 7.79 18.50
N TYR A 116 9.01 8.52 17.82
CA TYR A 116 9.32 8.99 16.47
C TYR A 116 10.36 10.12 16.45
N ARG A 117 10.37 10.97 17.49
CA ARG A 117 11.41 12.01 17.64
C ARG A 117 12.79 11.37 17.81
N ARG A 118 12.88 10.36 18.68
CA ARG A 118 14.10 9.58 18.89
C ARG A 118 14.60 8.93 17.59
N LEU A 119 13.72 8.31 16.81
CA LEU A 119 14.09 7.73 15.51
C LEU A 119 14.63 8.80 14.54
N ASN A 120 13.96 9.95 14.44
CA ASN A 120 14.40 11.04 13.57
C ASN A 120 15.78 11.58 13.98
N ASP A 121 16.03 11.76 15.28
CA ASP A 121 17.30 12.27 15.79
C ASP A 121 18.45 11.31 15.49
N ILE A 122 18.22 10.01 15.73
CA ILE A 122 19.21 8.95 15.43
C ILE A 122 19.45 8.87 13.91
N TRP A 123 18.40 8.94 13.08
CA TRP A 123 18.52 8.94 11.63
C TRP A 123 19.36 10.11 11.12
N VAL A 124 19.09 11.33 11.59
CA VAL A 124 19.85 12.53 11.18
C VAL A 124 21.31 12.42 11.64
N LYS A 125 21.56 11.99 12.88
CA LYS A 125 22.91 11.82 13.43
C LYS A 125 23.71 10.80 12.62
N ILE A 126 23.15 9.61 12.40
CA ILE A 126 23.80 8.52 11.65
C ILE A 126 23.99 8.90 10.18
N GLY A 127 22.97 9.49 9.54
CA GLY A 127 23.03 9.89 8.14
C GLY A 127 24.13 10.91 7.87
N LYS A 128 24.24 11.95 8.72
CA LYS A 128 25.31 12.96 8.63
C LYS A 128 26.69 12.32 8.85
N ALA A 129 26.82 11.49 9.88
CA ALA A 129 28.09 10.83 10.19
C ALA A 129 28.52 9.81 9.13
N ALA A 130 27.61 9.35 8.28
CA ALA A 130 27.86 8.47 7.14
C ALA A 130 28.10 9.22 5.82
N GLY A 131 28.04 10.56 5.83
CA GLY A 131 28.20 11.38 4.63
C GLY A 131 27.04 11.25 3.64
N LEU A 132 25.84 10.90 4.11
CA LEU A 132 24.65 10.89 3.25
C LEU A 132 24.25 12.31 2.87
N ASP A 133 23.72 12.48 1.66
CA ASP A 133 23.23 13.77 1.15
C ASP A 133 22.12 14.34 2.07
N GLU A 134 22.21 15.63 2.40
CA GLU A 134 21.27 16.27 3.33
C GLU A 134 19.83 16.28 2.81
N ARG A 135 19.63 16.39 1.48
CA ARG A 135 18.29 16.33 0.90
C ARG A 135 17.72 14.93 1.05
N PHE A 136 18.54 13.90 0.88
CA PHE A 136 18.13 12.52 1.13
C PHE A 136 17.75 12.28 2.59
N ILE A 137 18.56 12.76 3.55
CA ILE A 137 18.26 12.67 4.98
C ILE A 137 16.93 13.35 5.30
N SER A 138 16.74 14.59 4.83
CA SER A 138 15.50 15.36 5.02
C SER A 138 14.30 14.69 4.35
N HIS A 139 14.47 14.07 3.18
CA HIS A 139 13.39 13.41 2.45
C HIS A 139 12.86 12.18 3.20
N LEU A 140 13.71 11.45 3.91
CA LEU A 140 13.28 10.28 4.70
C LEU A 140 12.80 10.64 6.11
N LYS A 141 13.18 11.80 6.65
CA LYS A 141 12.70 12.29 7.95
C LYS A 141 11.21 12.64 7.90
N LEU A 142 10.46 12.28 8.95
CA LEU A 142 9.04 12.61 9.09
C LEU A 142 8.81 13.38 10.38
N ASP A 143 8.57 14.69 10.30
CA ASP A 143 8.38 15.53 11.51
C ASP A 143 7.02 15.31 12.19
N ASN A 144 6.00 14.95 11.40
CA ASN A 144 4.63 14.69 11.88
C ASN A 144 4.10 13.38 11.25
N PRO A 145 4.63 12.22 11.67
CA PRO A 145 4.20 10.94 11.11
C PRO A 145 2.76 10.60 11.56
N LYS A 146 2.03 9.89 10.70
CA LYS A 146 0.72 9.34 11.06
C LYS A 146 0.94 8.17 12.02
N CYS A 147 0.27 8.16 13.18
CA CYS A 147 0.35 7.01 14.07
C CYS A 147 -0.16 5.75 13.34
N PRO A 148 0.62 4.64 13.27
CA PRO A 148 0.18 3.39 12.68
C PRO A 148 -1.19 2.95 13.22
N VAL A 149 -1.99 2.27 12.40
CA VAL A 149 -3.33 1.80 12.81
C VAL A 149 -3.42 0.29 12.80
N PHE A 150 -4.03 -0.28 13.84
CA PHE A 150 -4.38 -1.69 13.87
C PHE A 150 -5.70 -1.95 13.16
N TYR A 151 -5.74 -3.00 12.34
CA TYR A 151 -6.96 -3.58 11.84
C TYR A 151 -6.80 -5.09 11.67
N SER A 152 -7.91 -5.81 11.78
CA SER A 152 -7.97 -7.26 11.67
C SER A 152 -8.54 -7.68 10.32
N LEU A 153 -8.04 -8.80 9.79
CA LEU A 153 -8.65 -9.54 8.69
C LEU A 153 -9.21 -10.86 9.23
N ILE A 154 -10.46 -11.16 8.94
CA ILE A 154 -11.09 -12.39 9.43
C ILE A 154 -10.60 -13.57 8.60
N LYS A 155 -10.18 -14.65 9.28
CA LYS A 155 -9.78 -15.92 8.66
C LYS A 155 -11.02 -16.75 8.35
N THR A 156 -11.81 -16.34 7.35
CA THR A 156 -13.06 -17.00 6.93
C THR A 156 -12.91 -18.50 6.69
N HIS A 157 -11.78 -18.93 6.14
CA HIS A 157 -11.44 -20.35 5.92
C HIS A 157 -11.21 -21.18 7.19
N LYS A 158 -11.17 -20.57 8.38
CA LYS A 158 -11.06 -21.25 9.68
C LYS A 158 -12.37 -21.21 10.48
N ILE A 159 -13.44 -20.64 9.91
CA ILE A 159 -14.74 -20.54 10.57
C ILE A 159 -15.58 -21.73 10.11
N SER A 160 -16.07 -22.53 11.05
CA SER A 160 -17.01 -23.61 10.73
C SER A 160 -18.41 -23.04 10.46
N GLN A 161 -19.23 -23.78 9.71
CA GLN A 161 -20.60 -23.34 9.38
C GLN A 161 -21.48 -23.16 10.63
N CYS A 162 -21.20 -23.94 11.69
CA CYS A 162 -21.85 -23.82 13.00
C CYS A 162 -21.39 -22.58 13.79
N ASP A 163 -20.16 -22.12 13.60
CA ASP A 163 -19.61 -20.96 14.30
C ASP A 163 -20.05 -19.62 13.70
N MET A 164 -20.54 -19.61 12.45
CA MET A 164 -21.12 -18.40 11.83
C MET A 164 -22.39 -17.92 12.55
N VAL A 165 -23.10 -18.83 13.23
CA VAL A 165 -24.31 -18.52 14.00
C VAL A 165 -23.97 -18.04 15.42
N LYS A 166 -22.78 -18.38 15.92
CA LYS A 166 -22.35 -17.98 17.26
C LYS A 166 -21.82 -16.56 17.26
N THR A 167 -22.33 -15.74 18.17
CA THR A 167 -21.88 -14.36 18.45
C THR A 167 -20.67 -14.30 19.38
N SER A 168 -20.06 -15.44 19.74
CA SER A 168 -18.91 -15.48 20.64
C SER A 168 -17.64 -14.97 19.94
N PRO A 169 -16.92 -13.98 20.52
CA PRO A 169 -15.73 -13.42 19.91
C PRO A 169 -14.58 -14.44 19.69
N ASP A 170 -14.46 -15.44 20.58
CA ASP A 170 -13.34 -16.42 20.58
C ASP A 170 -13.34 -17.35 19.36
N ALA A 171 -14.50 -17.53 18.73
CA ALA A 171 -14.67 -18.34 17.52
C ALA A 171 -13.98 -17.71 16.29
N TYR A 172 -13.81 -16.37 16.29
CA TYR A 172 -13.29 -15.65 15.14
C TYR A 172 -11.77 -15.52 15.21
N LYS A 173 -11.07 -16.35 14.43
CA LYS A 173 -9.62 -16.18 14.22
C LYS A 173 -9.36 -15.03 13.26
N ILE A 174 -8.41 -14.17 13.62
CA ILE A 174 -8.01 -13.01 12.82
C ILE A 174 -6.55 -13.05 12.38
N ARG A 175 -6.21 -12.27 11.35
CA ARG A 175 -4.84 -11.83 11.07
C ARG A 175 -4.71 -10.36 11.53
N PRO A 176 -3.89 -10.07 12.55
CA PRO A 176 -3.64 -8.70 12.98
C PRO A 176 -2.73 -7.99 11.96
N ILE A 177 -3.10 -6.77 11.56
CA ILE A 177 -2.29 -5.94 10.68
C ILE A 177 -2.11 -4.57 11.31
N VAL A 178 -0.87 -4.08 11.34
CA VAL A 178 -0.53 -2.72 11.74
C VAL A 178 -0.11 -1.95 10.49
N SER A 179 -0.99 -1.07 10.00
CA SER A 179 -0.67 -0.23 8.84
C SER A 179 0.31 0.87 9.22
N CYS A 180 1.59 0.65 8.92
CA CYS A 180 2.68 1.62 9.12
C CYS A 180 2.81 2.68 8.02
N VAL A 181 1.86 2.78 7.07
CA VAL A 181 1.91 3.74 5.96
C VAL A 181 1.90 5.18 6.49
N GLY A 182 2.92 5.96 6.14
CA GLY A 182 3.11 7.31 6.66
C GLY A 182 3.50 7.36 8.14
N GLY A 183 3.78 6.20 8.75
CA GLY A 183 4.26 6.06 10.12
C GLY A 183 5.73 6.42 10.27
N PRO A 184 6.21 6.46 11.52
CA PRO A 184 7.53 7.01 11.86
C PRO A 184 8.68 6.29 11.15
N ALA A 185 8.62 4.95 11.10
CA ALA A 185 9.65 4.15 10.45
C ALA A 185 9.45 3.97 8.93
N ASP A 186 8.34 4.41 8.32
CA ASP A 186 7.99 4.04 6.92
C ASP A 186 9.10 4.32 5.90
N ARG A 187 9.62 5.55 5.90
CA ARG A 187 10.62 6.00 4.92
C ARG A 187 12.02 5.48 5.20
N ILE A 188 12.43 5.47 6.47
CA ILE A 188 13.74 4.96 6.88
C ILE A 188 13.80 3.43 6.70
N SER A 189 12.76 2.71 7.09
CA SER A 189 12.66 1.26 6.89
C SER A 189 12.68 0.88 5.41
N TRP A 190 12.11 1.69 4.51
CA TRP A 190 12.25 1.47 3.06
C TRP A 190 13.71 1.47 2.61
N PHE A 191 14.51 2.43 3.10
CA PHE A 191 15.92 2.51 2.74
C PHE A 191 16.70 1.33 3.31
N LEU A 192 16.46 0.97 4.57
CA LEU A 192 17.08 -0.21 5.20
C LEU A 192 16.68 -1.51 4.48
N THR A 193 15.44 -1.64 4.00
CA THR A 193 15.02 -2.78 3.19
C THR A 193 15.84 -2.89 1.89
N LYS A 194 16.30 -1.78 1.28
CA LYS A 194 17.20 -1.84 0.10
C LYS A 194 18.56 -2.43 0.42
N ILE A 195 19.04 -2.25 1.65
CA ILE A 195 20.28 -2.85 2.13
C ILE A 195 20.02 -4.34 2.43
N LEU A 196 19.10 -4.62 3.35
CA LEU A 196 18.88 -5.98 3.86
C LEU A 196 18.30 -6.94 2.81
N ALA A 197 17.51 -6.49 1.85
CA ALA A 197 16.95 -7.38 0.82
C ALA A 197 18.03 -8.01 -0.08
N GLN A 198 19.24 -7.45 -0.10
CA GLN A 198 20.39 -8.05 -0.78
C GLN A 198 20.85 -9.36 -0.09
N LEU A 199 20.45 -9.60 1.16
CA LEU A 199 20.73 -10.84 1.89
C LEU A 199 19.85 -12.01 1.43
N LEU A 200 18.66 -11.73 0.89
CA LEU A 200 17.66 -12.77 0.57
C LEU A 200 18.20 -13.88 -0.35
N PRO A 201 18.92 -13.57 -1.45
CA PRO A 201 19.48 -14.61 -2.33
C PRO A 201 20.59 -15.45 -1.69
N ARG A 202 21.09 -15.06 -0.51
CA ARG A 202 22.14 -15.77 0.23
C ARG A 202 21.58 -16.71 1.31
N VAL A 203 20.26 -16.70 1.52
CA VAL A 203 19.59 -17.65 2.43
C VAL A 203 19.35 -18.96 1.67
N PRO A 204 19.96 -20.09 2.07
CA PRO A 204 19.94 -21.32 1.28
C PRO A 204 18.52 -21.87 0.99
N SER A 205 17.63 -21.82 1.97
CA SER A 205 16.25 -22.31 1.80
C SER A 205 15.34 -21.34 1.05
N HIS A 206 15.77 -20.07 0.86
CA HIS A 206 14.84 -19.02 0.51
C HIS A 206 14.36 -19.15 -0.93
N LEU A 207 13.04 -19.27 -1.04
CA LEU A 207 12.35 -19.33 -2.30
C LEU A 207 11.75 -17.96 -2.66
N ALA A 208 12.14 -17.41 -3.80
CA ALA A 208 11.66 -16.10 -4.26
C ALA A 208 10.34 -16.19 -5.05
N ASN A 209 10.11 -17.29 -5.77
CA ASN A 209 8.92 -17.49 -6.59
C ASN A 209 8.74 -18.96 -7.00
N THR A 210 7.57 -19.28 -7.58
CA THR A 210 7.23 -20.63 -8.05
C THR A 210 8.19 -21.19 -9.11
N ASN A 211 8.77 -20.36 -9.98
CA ASN A 211 9.67 -20.88 -11.02
C ASN A 211 10.94 -21.46 -10.41
N GLN A 212 11.52 -20.77 -9.43
CA GLN A 212 12.68 -21.27 -8.68
C GLN A 212 12.36 -22.60 -7.96
N PHE A 213 11.11 -22.79 -7.53
CA PHE A 213 10.67 -24.04 -6.91
C PHE A 213 10.59 -25.18 -7.92
N LEU A 214 10.05 -24.90 -9.11
CA LEU A 214 10.00 -25.88 -10.20
C LEU A 214 11.40 -26.23 -10.72
N GLU A 215 12.32 -25.26 -10.75
CA GLU A 215 13.73 -25.50 -11.06
C GLU A 215 14.38 -26.40 -10.01
N LEU A 216 14.17 -26.11 -8.72
CA LEU A 216 14.70 -26.93 -7.62
C LEU A 216 14.16 -28.37 -7.69
N LEU A 217 12.84 -28.53 -7.84
CA LEU A 217 12.20 -29.85 -8.03
C LEU A 217 12.81 -30.64 -9.18
N ARG A 218 13.08 -30.00 -10.32
CA ARG A 218 13.66 -30.66 -11.49
C ARG A 218 15.14 -31.00 -11.33
N SER A 219 15.86 -30.21 -10.52
CA SER A 219 17.29 -30.41 -10.26
C SER A 219 17.57 -31.43 -9.15
N SER A 220 16.58 -31.71 -8.30
CA SER A 220 16.67 -32.70 -7.23
C SER A 220 16.45 -34.11 -7.79
N ASN A 221 17.22 -35.06 -7.27
CA ASN A 221 17.02 -36.48 -7.53
C ASN A 221 16.17 -37.07 -6.41
N PHE A 222 15.08 -37.74 -6.77
CA PHE A 222 14.17 -38.36 -5.82
C PHE A 222 14.19 -39.88 -5.99
N ASP A 223 14.40 -40.58 -4.88
CA ASP A 223 14.34 -42.04 -4.81
C ASP A 223 12.88 -42.52 -4.76
N GLN A 224 12.64 -43.80 -5.06
CA GLN A 224 11.29 -44.38 -5.08
C GLN A 224 10.55 -44.28 -3.72
N ASN A 225 11.31 -44.22 -2.62
CA ASN A 225 10.78 -44.19 -1.25
C ASN A 225 10.75 -42.78 -0.64
N CYS A 226 11.02 -41.73 -1.42
CA CYS A 226 11.08 -40.37 -0.90
C CYS A 226 9.73 -39.94 -0.31
N VAL A 227 9.79 -39.18 0.78
CA VAL A 227 8.60 -38.63 1.44
C VAL A 227 8.60 -37.13 1.24
N MET A 228 7.46 -36.59 0.80
CA MET A 228 7.28 -35.15 0.60
C MET A 228 6.17 -34.63 1.50
N GLU A 229 6.48 -33.61 2.29
CA GLU A 229 5.52 -32.92 3.17
C GLU A 229 5.67 -31.40 3.03
N SER A 230 4.61 -30.69 3.40
CA SER A 230 4.63 -29.22 3.54
C SER A 230 4.58 -28.86 5.01
N PHE A 231 5.48 -28.00 5.48
CA PHE A 231 5.39 -27.44 6.83
C PHE A 231 4.92 -25.98 6.78
N ASP A 232 4.00 -25.58 7.65
CA ASP A 232 3.49 -24.21 7.80
C ASP A 232 3.90 -23.66 9.17
N VAL A 233 4.58 -22.50 9.17
CA VAL A 233 4.98 -21.82 10.40
C VAL A 233 3.79 -21.12 11.03
N THR A 234 3.41 -21.53 12.24
CA THR A 234 2.26 -20.97 12.93
C THR A 234 2.52 -19.52 13.34
N SER A 235 1.78 -18.60 12.74
CA SER A 235 1.77 -17.16 13.10
C SER A 235 3.18 -16.53 13.13
N LEU A 236 4.03 -16.88 12.16
CA LEU A 236 5.45 -16.47 12.07
C LEU A 236 5.73 -15.08 12.66
N TYR A 237 5.16 -14.01 12.07
CA TYR A 237 5.49 -12.64 12.46
C TYR A 237 5.21 -12.30 13.94
N THR A 238 4.14 -12.81 14.55
CA THR A 238 3.85 -12.50 15.97
C THR A 238 4.75 -13.26 16.93
N ASN A 239 5.38 -14.34 16.47
CA ASN A 239 6.15 -15.26 17.30
C ASN A 239 7.67 -15.09 17.15
N VAL A 240 8.14 -14.33 16.15
CA VAL A 240 9.57 -14.01 16.00
C VAL A 240 10.10 -13.28 17.25
N GLN A 241 11.21 -13.75 17.80
CA GLN A 241 11.92 -13.06 18.89
C GLN A 241 12.83 -11.97 18.31
N ASN A 242 12.57 -10.71 18.67
CA ASN A 242 13.24 -9.56 18.06
C ASN A 242 14.76 -9.57 18.27
N CYS A 243 15.24 -9.98 19.45
CA CYS A 243 16.67 -10.06 19.76
C CYS A 243 17.38 -11.10 18.88
N GLU A 244 16.83 -12.32 18.78
CA GLU A 244 17.39 -13.39 17.96
C GLU A 244 17.33 -13.05 16.47
N ALA A 245 16.26 -12.39 16.03
CA ALA A 245 16.15 -11.95 14.65
C ALA A 245 17.18 -10.86 14.31
N LEU A 246 17.45 -9.92 15.23
CA LEU A 246 18.52 -8.93 15.06
C LEU A 246 19.91 -9.59 15.03
N GLN A 247 20.13 -10.59 15.90
CA GLN A 247 21.36 -11.38 15.91
C GLN A 247 21.59 -12.07 14.56
N ALA A 248 20.58 -12.78 14.04
CA ALA A 248 20.66 -13.46 12.75
C ALA A 248 20.96 -12.48 11.59
N VAL A 249 20.36 -11.29 11.60
CA VAL A 249 20.66 -10.25 10.60
C VAL A 249 22.09 -9.74 10.72
N SER A 250 22.62 -9.55 11.93
CA SER A 250 24.01 -9.12 12.15
C SER A 250 25.00 -10.15 11.60
N GLU A 251 24.83 -11.42 11.97
CA GLU A 251 25.67 -12.55 11.54
C GLU A 251 25.66 -12.68 10.00
N MET A 252 24.49 -12.53 9.38
CA MET A 252 24.35 -12.55 7.92
C MET A 252 25.03 -11.35 7.23
N LEU A 253 24.92 -10.14 7.80
CA LEU A 253 25.58 -8.95 7.27
C LEU A 253 27.10 -9.05 7.38
N GLU A 254 27.60 -9.58 8.49
CA GLU A 254 29.04 -9.80 8.71
C GLU A 254 29.60 -10.82 7.71
N SER A 255 28.89 -11.95 7.54
CA SER A 255 29.28 -13.02 6.61
C SER A 255 29.28 -12.56 5.15
N HIS A 256 28.41 -11.60 4.79
CA HIS A 256 28.22 -11.15 3.41
C HIS A 256 28.59 -9.67 3.19
N ALA A 257 29.40 -9.08 4.07
CA ALA A 257 29.67 -7.65 4.09
C ALA A 257 30.19 -7.09 2.75
N ARG A 258 31.02 -7.87 2.04
CA ARG A 258 31.58 -7.49 0.74
C ARG A 258 30.56 -7.48 -0.41
N ALA A 259 29.46 -8.21 -0.24
CA ALA A 259 28.48 -8.44 -1.28
C ALA A 259 27.21 -7.60 -1.10
N VAL A 260 27.17 -6.72 -0.09
CA VAL A 260 26.02 -5.87 0.24
C VAL A 260 26.41 -4.40 0.08
N GLU A 261 25.68 -3.67 -0.75
CA GLU A 261 25.83 -2.22 -0.84
C GLU A 261 25.21 -1.56 0.40
N MET A 262 26.07 -0.94 1.23
CA MET A 262 25.70 -0.32 2.50
C MET A 262 25.48 1.20 2.39
N TYR A 263 25.72 1.80 1.22
CA TYR A 263 25.54 3.22 0.94
C TYR A 263 26.31 4.15 1.91
N GLY A 264 27.47 3.70 2.39
CA GLY A 264 28.31 4.46 3.34
C GLY A 264 27.98 4.22 4.82
N LEU A 265 26.96 3.42 5.14
CA LEU A 265 26.69 2.98 6.50
C LEU A 265 27.62 1.82 6.88
N SER A 266 28.06 1.78 8.14
CA SER A 266 28.66 0.57 8.72
C SER A 266 27.59 -0.42 9.15
N ILE A 267 27.94 -1.70 9.34
CA ILE A 267 27.02 -2.72 9.86
C ILE A 267 26.43 -2.27 11.20
N SER A 268 27.25 -1.77 12.11
CA SER A 268 26.80 -1.23 13.41
C SER A 268 25.74 -0.12 13.25
N ARG A 269 25.92 0.80 12.30
CA ARG A 269 24.94 1.88 12.02
C ARG A 269 23.65 1.34 11.41
N VAL A 270 23.74 0.37 10.50
CA VAL A 270 22.55 -0.30 9.96
C VAL A 270 21.79 -1.03 11.06
N MET A 271 22.47 -1.82 11.90
CA MET A 271 21.84 -2.55 12.99
C MET A 271 21.20 -1.62 14.03
N THR A 272 21.84 -0.49 14.33
CA THR A 272 21.24 0.55 15.17
C THR A 272 19.94 1.07 14.56
N LEU A 273 19.95 1.45 13.29
CA LEU A 273 18.74 1.96 12.62
C LEU A 273 17.64 0.89 12.48
N VAL A 274 17.99 -0.38 12.25
CA VAL A 274 17.04 -1.50 12.21
C VAL A 274 16.39 -1.67 13.57
N LYS A 275 17.17 -1.70 14.65
CA LYS A 275 16.67 -1.78 16.03
C LYS A 275 15.71 -0.61 16.33
N GLU A 276 16.09 0.61 16.00
CA GLU A 276 15.24 1.80 16.21
C GLU A 276 13.95 1.76 15.37
N CYS A 277 14.02 1.25 14.14
CA CYS A 277 12.82 1.03 13.34
C CYS A 277 11.91 -0.03 13.96
N LEU A 278 12.44 -1.17 14.42
CA LEU A 278 11.65 -2.21 15.08
C LEU A 278 11.04 -1.73 16.39
N SER A 279 11.76 -0.88 17.13
CA SER A 279 11.22 -0.20 18.31
C SER A 279 10.06 0.72 17.97
N CYS A 280 9.87 1.15 16.70
CA CYS A 280 8.71 1.93 16.27
C CYS A 280 7.46 1.07 16.03
N ASN A 281 6.96 0.47 17.11
CA ASN A 281 5.90 -0.52 17.16
C ASN A 281 4.60 -0.01 17.81
N ILE A 282 4.48 1.29 18.08
CA ILE A 282 3.27 1.88 18.65
C ILE A 282 2.22 2.10 17.56
N PHE A 283 0.99 1.70 17.85
CA PHE A 283 -0.16 1.86 16.98
C PHE A 283 -1.40 2.32 17.75
N LYS A 284 -2.38 2.83 17.01
CA LYS A 284 -3.67 3.27 17.53
C LYS A 284 -4.76 2.27 17.15
N TRP A 285 -5.70 2.06 18.08
CA TRP A 285 -6.95 1.35 17.83
C TRP A 285 -8.07 1.87 18.72
N SER A 286 -9.21 2.20 18.12
CA SER A 286 -10.40 2.73 18.81
C SER A 286 -10.07 3.86 19.80
N GLY A 287 -9.21 4.80 19.40
CA GLY A 287 -8.82 5.94 20.23
C GLY A 287 -7.68 5.67 21.23
N LYS A 288 -7.35 4.40 21.51
CA LYS A 288 -6.31 4.00 22.47
C LYS A 288 -4.98 3.68 21.76
N TYR A 289 -3.87 3.84 22.46
CA TYR A 289 -2.54 3.53 21.95
C TYR A 289 -2.03 2.22 22.56
N PHE A 290 -1.39 1.41 21.73
CA PHE A 290 -0.81 0.12 22.10
C PHE A 290 0.58 -0.02 21.51
N SER A 291 1.43 -0.80 22.17
CA SER A 291 2.75 -1.19 21.69
C SER A 291 2.79 -2.71 21.54
N GLN A 292 3.33 -3.20 20.41
CA GLN A 292 3.58 -4.62 20.21
C GLN A 292 4.95 -5.01 20.77
N ILE A 293 4.99 -5.65 21.94
CA ILE A 293 6.23 -5.95 22.66
C ILE A 293 6.95 -7.21 22.16
N ARG A 294 6.25 -8.12 21.50
CA ARG A 294 6.81 -9.35 20.90
C ARG A 294 6.41 -9.50 19.43
N GLY A 295 7.32 -10.01 18.63
CA GLY A 295 7.10 -10.22 17.21
C GLY A 295 7.37 -8.99 16.36
N LEU A 296 7.26 -9.20 15.06
CA LEU A 296 7.36 -8.20 14.02
C LEU A 296 5.97 -7.72 13.63
N ALA A 297 5.78 -6.41 13.56
CA ALA A 297 4.49 -5.85 13.17
C ALA A 297 4.18 -6.15 11.70
N MET A 298 3.09 -6.88 11.44
CA MET A 298 2.62 -7.17 10.08
C MET A 298 2.20 -5.85 9.42
N GLY A 299 3.03 -5.33 8.53
CA GLY A 299 2.86 -4.03 7.86
C GLY A 299 4.10 -3.14 7.92
N GLN A 300 5.09 -3.50 8.73
CA GLN A 300 6.41 -2.88 8.70
C GLN A 300 7.24 -3.43 7.52
N ARG A 301 7.94 -2.54 6.79
CA ARG A 301 8.70 -2.91 5.58
C ARG A 301 9.88 -3.85 5.82
N LEU A 302 10.46 -3.80 7.02
CA LEU A 302 11.59 -4.64 7.41
C LEU A 302 11.17 -6.04 7.84
N ALA A 303 9.91 -6.21 8.29
CA ALA A 303 9.46 -7.46 8.88
C ALA A 303 9.69 -8.68 7.97
N PRO A 304 9.40 -8.66 6.65
CA PRO A 304 9.63 -9.83 5.80
C PRO A 304 11.09 -10.25 5.71
N VAL A 305 12.01 -9.29 5.52
CA VAL A 305 13.45 -9.60 5.38
C VAL A 305 14.02 -10.13 6.69
N ILE A 306 13.65 -9.50 7.81
CA ILE A 306 14.10 -9.93 9.14
C ILE A 306 13.55 -11.31 9.49
N ALA A 307 12.28 -11.60 9.16
CA ALA A 307 11.70 -12.92 9.36
C ALA A 307 12.43 -14.00 8.53
N ILE A 308 12.80 -13.70 7.28
CA ILE A 308 13.54 -14.64 6.43
C ILE A 308 14.95 -14.90 7.00
N CYS A 309 15.67 -13.86 7.44
CA CYS A 309 16.96 -13.99 8.10
C CYS A 309 16.86 -14.80 9.40
N PHE A 310 15.87 -14.50 10.25
CA PHE A 310 15.64 -15.24 11.49
C PHE A 310 15.38 -16.74 11.22
N MET A 311 14.51 -17.03 10.26
CA MET A 311 14.20 -18.41 9.89
C MET A 311 15.42 -19.17 9.32
N SER A 312 16.40 -18.47 8.74
CA SER A 312 17.65 -19.10 8.29
C SER A 312 18.45 -19.74 9.43
N LYS A 313 18.33 -19.19 10.65
CA LYS A 313 18.93 -19.77 11.84
C LYS A 313 18.15 -20.98 12.35
N ILE A 314 16.81 -20.89 12.34
CA ILE A 314 15.90 -21.97 12.76
C ILE A 314 16.04 -23.21 11.85
N GLU A 315 16.21 -23.02 10.55
CA GLU A 315 16.29 -24.12 9.59
C GLU A 315 17.70 -24.73 9.45
N ALA A 316 18.74 -24.07 9.97
CA ALA A 316 20.13 -24.50 9.81
C ALA A 316 20.39 -25.96 10.28
N PRO A 317 19.86 -26.42 11.43
CA PRO A 317 20.05 -27.82 11.87
C PRO A 317 19.39 -28.84 10.95
N VAL A 318 18.26 -28.51 10.31
CA VAL A 318 17.63 -29.38 9.31
C VAL A 318 18.43 -29.39 8.02
N LEU A 319 18.92 -28.24 7.56
CA LEU A 319 19.77 -28.17 6.37
C LEU A 319 21.08 -28.96 6.55
N ALA A 320 21.64 -28.99 7.76
CA ALA A 320 22.84 -29.76 8.07
C ALA A 320 22.65 -31.28 7.91
N ARG A 321 21.40 -31.78 7.92
CA ARG A 321 21.07 -33.19 7.67
C ARG A 321 20.97 -33.55 6.20
N LEU A 322 21.06 -32.57 5.31
CA LEU A 322 21.02 -32.75 3.85
C LEU A 322 19.75 -33.49 3.37
N PRO A 323 18.54 -33.00 3.69
CA PRO A 323 17.34 -33.55 3.08
C PRO A 323 17.42 -33.45 1.54
N LEU A 324 16.78 -34.38 0.83
CA LEU A 324 16.77 -34.41 -0.64
C LEU A 324 16.33 -33.07 -1.26
N MET A 325 15.41 -32.39 -0.58
CA MET A 325 15.03 -31.01 -0.88
C MET A 325 14.52 -30.31 0.38
N TYR A 326 14.91 -29.06 0.60
CA TYR A 326 14.27 -28.16 1.56
C TYR A 326 14.20 -26.75 0.99
N CYS A 327 13.01 -26.17 0.93
CA CYS A 327 12.83 -24.78 0.50
C CYS A 327 11.67 -24.11 1.23
N ARG A 328 11.71 -22.79 1.33
CA ARG A 328 10.74 -22.00 2.10
C ARG A 328 10.36 -20.71 1.40
N TYR A 329 9.06 -20.51 1.22
CA TYR A 329 8.45 -19.26 0.80
C TYR A 329 7.80 -18.58 2.01
N ILE A 330 8.55 -17.69 2.68
CA ILE A 330 8.13 -17.01 3.91
C ILE A 330 7.79 -18.01 5.02
N ASP A 331 6.52 -18.39 5.17
CA ASP A 331 5.94 -19.29 6.17
C ASP A 331 5.66 -20.70 5.65
N ASP A 332 5.53 -20.88 4.33
CA ASP A 332 5.30 -22.18 3.68
C ASP A 332 6.66 -22.86 3.36
N CYS A 333 6.93 -24.01 3.96
CA CYS A 333 8.10 -24.86 3.68
C CYS A 333 7.69 -26.10 2.87
N CYS A 334 8.53 -26.53 1.93
CA CYS A 334 8.43 -27.83 1.27
C CYS A 334 9.71 -28.61 1.52
N ILE A 335 9.55 -29.83 2.03
CA ILE A 335 10.64 -30.72 2.39
C ILE A 335 10.43 -32.08 1.72
N VAL A 336 11.53 -32.65 1.22
CA VAL A 336 11.59 -34.02 0.71
C VAL A 336 12.75 -34.74 1.39
N THR A 337 12.48 -35.89 1.97
CA THR A 337 13.45 -36.75 2.65
C THR A 337 13.45 -38.14 2.05
N SER A 338 14.47 -38.94 2.36
CA SER A 338 14.59 -40.30 1.83
C SER A 338 13.64 -41.28 2.52
N THR A 339 13.27 -40.99 3.77
CA THR A 339 12.37 -41.83 4.58
C THR A 339 11.43 -40.99 5.44
N GLN A 340 10.32 -41.60 5.90
CA GLN A 340 9.41 -40.97 6.85
C GLN A 340 10.08 -40.72 8.22
N SER A 341 10.98 -41.61 8.66
CA SER A 341 11.72 -41.43 9.91
C SER A 341 12.57 -40.16 9.88
N GLU A 342 13.24 -39.89 8.76
CA GLU A 342 14.01 -38.66 8.58
C GLU A 342 13.11 -37.42 8.57
N MET A 343 11.93 -37.51 7.93
CA MET A 343 10.92 -36.46 7.92
C MET A 343 10.44 -36.11 9.34
N ASP A 344 10.11 -37.13 10.13
CA ASP A 344 9.65 -36.97 11.51
C ASP A 344 10.74 -36.35 12.39
N GLU A 345 12.00 -36.74 12.20
CA GLU A 345 13.13 -36.15 12.92
C GLU A 345 13.35 -34.68 12.52
N CYS A 346 13.31 -34.36 11.23
CA CYS A 346 13.38 -32.98 10.75
C CYS A 346 12.24 -32.11 11.33
N PHE A 347 11.01 -32.64 11.38
CA PHE A 347 9.87 -31.96 11.98
C PHE A 347 10.06 -31.73 13.49
N SER A 348 10.58 -32.74 14.20
CA SER A 348 10.88 -32.64 15.63
C SER A 348 11.96 -31.59 15.90
N ILE A 349 13.05 -31.61 15.13
CA ILE A 349 14.16 -30.65 15.26
C ILE A 349 13.65 -29.22 15.11
N LEU A 350 12.84 -28.93 14.07
CA LEU A 350 12.32 -27.58 13.83
C LEU A 350 11.46 -27.07 14.99
N ASN A 351 10.63 -27.93 15.58
CA ASN A 351 9.78 -27.56 16.71
C ASN A 351 10.53 -27.45 18.05
N GLN A 352 11.81 -27.84 18.11
CA GLN A 352 12.66 -27.70 19.29
C GLN A 352 13.55 -26.44 19.26
N GLN A 353 13.63 -25.74 18.12
CA GLN A 353 14.59 -24.64 17.95
C GLN A 353 14.22 -23.35 18.68
N SER A 354 12.94 -23.13 19.00
CA SER A 354 12.48 -21.90 19.63
C SER A 354 11.25 -22.17 20.49
N GLU A 355 11.12 -21.43 21.59
CA GLU A 355 9.97 -21.49 22.49
C GLU A 355 8.65 -21.07 21.80
N TYR A 356 8.72 -20.15 20.82
CA TYR A 356 7.52 -19.53 20.24
C TYR A 356 7.25 -19.92 18.78
N ILE A 357 8.25 -20.41 18.05
CA ILE A 357 8.06 -20.87 16.67
C ILE A 357 7.66 -22.33 16.67
N SER A 358 6.50 -22.60 16.07
CA SER A 358 6.00 -23.96 15.89
C SER A 358 5.60 -24.19 14.43
N PHE A 359 5.76 -25.43 14.00
CA PHE A 359 5.46 -25.89 12.65
C PHE A 359 4.29 -26.85 12.69
N THR A 360 3.38 -26.70 11.74
CA THR A 360 2.35 -27.70 11.43
C THR A 360 2.74 -28.39 10.13
N ARG A 361 2.30 -29.64 9.93
CA ARG A 361 2.61 -30.42 8.73
C ARG A 361 1.37 -30.83 7.97
N GLU A 362 1.44 -30.75 6.65
CA GLU A 362 0.44 -31.22 5.71
C GLU A 362 1.05 -32.33 4.85
N THR A 363 0.38 -33.48 4.82
CA THR A 363 0.76 -34.63 3.99
C THR A 363 0.01 -34.64 2.66
N PRO A 364 0.54 -35.30 1.62
CA PRO A 364 -0.13 -35.42 0.34
C PRO A 364 -1.51 -36.09 0.45
N LYS A 365 -2.52 -35.54 -0.22
CA LYS A 365 -3.86 -36.15 -0.33
C LYS A 365 -4.02 -36.72 -1.73
N ASP A 366 -4.40 -37.98 -1.84
CA ASP A 366 -4.45 -38.72 -3.11
C ASP A 366 -3.12 -38.62 -3.89
N GLY A 367 -1.99 -38.60 -3.16
CA GLY A 367 -0.65 -38.43 -3.72
C GLY A 367 -0.30 -37.01 -4.18
N TRP A 368 -1.17 -36.02 -3.99
CA TRP A 368 -0.91 -34.62 -4.36
C TRP A 368 -0.70 -33.74 -3.14
N LEU A 369 0.42 -33.01 -3.14
CA LEU A 369 0.73 -31.98 -2.13
C LEU A 369 0.50 -30.59 -2.74
N ALA A 370 -0.26 -29.76 -2.05
CA ALA A 370 -0.42 -28.36 -2.44
C ALA A 370 0.76 -27.53 -1.91
N PHE A 371 1.48 -26.85 -2.79
CA PHE A 371 2.52 -25.90 -2.42
C PHE A 371 2.49 -24.68 -3.34
N LEU A 372 2.47 -23.48 -2.76
CA LEU A 372 2.24 -22.21 -3.47
C LEU A 372 0.98 -22.24 -4.36
N ASN A 373 1.13 -22.01 -5.67
CA ASN A 373 0.10 -22.08 -6.69
C ASN A 373 0.21 -23.38 -7.53
N THR A 374 0.80 -24.43 -6.97
CA THR A 374 1.01 -25.72 -7.63
C THR A 374 0.51 -26.87 -6.77
N GLN A 375 0.20 -27.98 -7.42
CA GLN A 375 0.04 -29.29 -6.80
C GLN A 375 1.12 -30.20 -7.37
N VAL A 376 1.86 -30.85 -6.49
CA VAL A 376 2.99 -31.71 -6.84
C VAL A 376 2.67 -33.14 -6.44
N ASN A 377 2.95 -34.07 -7.34
CA ASN A 377 2.88 -35.50 -7.11
C ASN A 377 4.25 -36.09 -7.46
N LEU A 378 4.84 -36.77 -6.48
CA LEU A 378 6.06 -37.53 -6.65
C LEU A 378 5.67 -39.01 -6.64
N SER A 379 5.70 -39.66 -7.81
CA SER A 379 5.40 -41.09 -7.94
C SER A 379 6.36 -41.75 -8.93
N ASN A 380 6.93 -42.89 -8.54
CA ASN A 380 7.78 -43.74 -9.40
C ASN A 380 8.87 -42.93 -10.15
N ASN A 381 9.64 -42.11 -9.42
CA ASN A 381 10.67 -41.20 -9.94
C ASN A 381 10.16 -40.16 -10.96
N THR A 382 8.85 -40.02 -11.13
CA THR A 382 8.23 -39.05 -12.03
C THR A 382 7.64 -37.90 -11.23
N ILE A 383 8.06 -36.68 -11.56
CA ILE A 383 7.53 -35.46 -10.96
C ILE A 383 6.37 -34.97 -11.83
N ARG A 384 5.16 -34.97 -11.28
CA ARG A 384 3.99 -34.37 -11.91
C ARG A 384 3.60 -33.11 -11.18
N VAL A 385 3.39 -32.03 -11.93
CA VAL A 385 2.98 -30.73 -11.39
C VAL A 385 1.79 -30.22 -12.18
N LYS A 386 0.80 -29.69 -11.47
CA LYS A 386 -0.34 -28.99 -12.07
C LYS A 386 -0.62 -27.66 -11.38
N TRP A 387 -1.32 -26.78 -12.08
CA TRP A 387 -1.74 -25.50 -11.51
C TRP A 387 -2.79 -25.72 -10.44
N TYR A 388 -2.60 -25.11 -9.27
CA TYR A 388 -3.50 -25.26 -8.14
C TYR A 388 -4.07 -23.93 -7.65
N ARG A 389 -5.34 -23.96 -7.27
CA ARG A 389 -6.05 -22.87 -6.60
C ARG A 389 -6.58 -23.41 -5.28
N LYS A 390 -6.19 -22.78 -4.17
CA LYS A 390 -6.70 -23.12 -2.84
C LYS A 390 -8.23 -23.08 -2.86
N ALA A 391 -8.88 -24.07 -2.24
CA ALA A 391 -10.35 -24.15 -2.17
C ALA A 391 -11.01 -22.91 -1.54
N SER A 392 -10.29 -22.21 -0.65
CA SER A 392 -10.74 -20.95 -0.05
C SER A 392 -10.71 -19.75 -1.01
N SER A 393 -10.05 -19.86 -2.17
CA SER A 393 -10.01 -18.78 -3.16
C SER A 393 -11.34 -18.65 -3.89
N LYS A 394 -11.90 -17.44 -3.92
CA LYS A 394 -13.09 -17.13 -4.72
C LYS A 394 -12.79 -16.86 -6.20
N ASN A 395 -11.54 -17.03 -6.63
CA ASN A 395 -11.08 -16.82 -8.01
C ASN A 395 -11.53 -15.48 -8.63
N ILE A 396 -11.61 -14.43 -7.80
CA ILE A 396 -12.02 -13.09 -8.22
C ILE A 396 -10.92 -12.45 -9.08
N LEU A 397 -11.25 -12.12 -10.32
CA LEU A 397 -10.42 -11.34 -11.23
C LEU A 397 -11.04 -9.95 -11.45
N ILE A 398 -10.37 -9.10 -12.23
CA ILE A 398 -11.04 -7.90 -12.78
C ILE A 398 -12.14 -8.40 -13.71
N HIS A 399 -13.40 -8.13 -13.36
CA HIS A 399 -14.55 -8.53 -14.18
C HIS A 399 -14.50 -7.91 -15.58
N ALA A 400 -15.00 -8.60 -16.61
CA ALA A 400 -14.93 -8.15 -18.00
C ALA A 400 -15.58 -6.77 -18.23
N THR A 401 -16.66 -6.46 -17.50
CA THR A 401 -17.38 -5.16 -17.56
C THR A 401 -16.75 -4.06 -16.69
N SER A 402 -15.65 -4.34 -15.99
CA SER A 402 -15.00 -3.36 -15.14
C SER A 402 -14.44 -2.18 -15.94
N ALA A 403 -14.50 -0.98 -15.34
CA ALA A 403 -13.92 0.27 -15.85
C ALA A 403 -12.38 0.27 -15.74
N HIS A 404 -11.75 -0.67 -16.44
CA HIS A 404 -10.31 -0.77 -16.61
C HIS A 404 -9.98 -0.82 -18.11
N PRO A 405 -8.79 -0.34 -18.54
CA PRO A 405 -8.35 -0.47 -19.91
C PRO A 405 -8.44 -1.91 -20.40
N SER A 406 -8.92 -2.12 -21.63
CA SER A 406 -9.05 -3.47 -22.18
C SER A 406 -7.71 -4.19 -22.29
N SER A 407 -6.61 -3.46 -22.44
CA SER A 407 -5.25 -4.01 -22.40
C SER A 407 -4.91 -4.65 -21.05
N VAL A 408 -5.32 -4.03 -19.94
CA VAL A 408 -5.10 -4.54 -18.56
C VAL A 408 -5.93 -5.80 -18.34
N LYS A 409 -7.22 -5.77 -18.69
CA LYS A 409 -8.12 -6.93 -18.59
C LYS A 409 -7.56 -8.13 -19.37
N ARG A 410 -7.16 -7.92 -20.63
CA ARG A 410 -6.53 -8.96 -21.46
C ARG A 410 -5.20 -9.45 -20.88
N ALA A 411 -4.39 -8.57 -20.32
CA ALA A 411 -3.10 -8.95 -19.73
C ALA A 411 -3.28 -9.87 -18.52
N ILE A 412 -4.24 -9.57 -17.63
CA ILE A 412 -4.56 -10.40 -16.46
C ILE A 412 -5.00 -11.80 -16.88
N VAL A 413 -5.98 -11.90 -17.79
CA VAL A 413 -6.47 -13.19 -18.28
C VAL A 413 -5.35 -13.95 -18.99
N ARG A 414 -4.61 -13.30 -19.90
CA ARG A 414 -3.47 -13.92 -20.60
C ARG A 414 -2.42 -14.45 -19.62
N ASN A 415 -2.09 -13.69 -18.59
CA ASN A 415 -1.12 -14.11 -17.58
C ASN A 415 -1.63 -15.31 -16.78
N MET A 416 -2.91 -15.36 -16.43
CA MET A 416 -3.50 -16.54 -15.77
C MET A 416 -3.36 -17.80 -16.63
N PHE A 417 -3.75 -17.74 -17.92
CA PHE A 417 -3.62 -18.87 -18.84
C PHE A 417 -2.15 -19.27 -19.05
N ARG A 418 -1.25 -18.28 -19.17
CA ARG A 418 0.18 -18.52 -19.27
C ARG A 418 0.71 -19.23 -18.02
N THR A 419 0.39 -18.76 -16.83
CA THR A 419 0.79 -19.40 -15.57
C THR A 419 0.25 -20.81 -15.48
N ALA A 420 -1.05 -21.02 -15.75
CA ALA A 420 -1.66 -22.35 -15.75
C ALA A 420 -0.94 -23.33 -16.69
N SER A 421 -0.49 -22.84 -17.85
CA SER A 421 0.27 -23.66 -18.79
C SER A 421 1.73 -23.89 -18.38
N GLN A 422 2.41 -22.87 -17.85
CA GLN A 422 3.85 -22.90 -17.59
C GLN A 422 4.24 -23.72 -16.37
N VAL A 423 3.36 -23.84 -15.38
CA VAL A 423 3.64 -24.61 -14.16
C VAL A 423 3.45 -26.11 -14.34
N CYS A 424 2.78 -26.55 -15.42
CA CYS A 424 2.45 -27.96 -15.63
C CYS A 424 3.62 -28.75 -16.21
N SER A 425 3.77 -30.00 -15.76
CA SER A 425 4.80 -30.93 -16.24
C SER A 425 4.43 -31.60 -17.58
N ASP A 426 3.22 -32.15 -17.69
CA ASP A 426 2.79 -32.91 -18.87
C ASP A 426 1.57 -32.28 -19.57
N ASP A 427 1.18 -32.84 -20.72
CA ASP A 427 0.06 -32.35 -21.53
C ASP A 427 -1.29 -32.57 -20.85
N HIS A 428 -1.46 -33.66 -20.09
CA HIS A 428 -2.70 -33.99 -19.39
C HIS A 428 -3.00 -32.99 -18.26
N GLN A 429 -2.03 -32.76 -17.36
CA GLN A 429 -2.13 -31.77 -16.29
C GLN A 429 -2.27 -30.35 -16.83
N ARG A 430 -1.65 -30.06 -17.98
CA ARG A 430 -1.82 -28.78 -18.66
C ARG A 430 -3.25 -28.59 -19.16
N GLU A 431 -3.86 -29.62 -19.75
CA GLU A 431 -5.24 -29.56 -20.19
C GLU A 431 -6.21 -29.35 -19.01
N GLU A 432 -6.04 -30.10 -17.92
CA GLU A 432 -6.81 -29.91 -16.67
C GLU A 432 -6.71 -28.47 -16.15
N SER A 433 -5.48 -27.94 -16.09
CA SER A 433 -5.20 -26.58 -15.62
C SER A 433 -5.80 -25.49 -16.52
N LEU A 434 -5.80 -25.72 -17.84
CA LEU A 434 -6.42 -24.80 -18.82
C LEU A 434 -7.95 -24.85 -18.77
N ARG A 435 -8.56 -26.00 -18.48
CA ARG A 435 -10.01 -26.12 -18.23
C ARG A 435 -10.39 -25.34 -16.98
N LEU A 436 -9.62 -25.45 -15.89
CA LEU A 436 -9.82 -24.65 -14.69
C LEU A 436 -9.71 -23.15 -14.98
N ALA A 437 -8.66 -22.72 -15.69
CA ALA A 437 -8.47 -21.32 -16.08
C ALA A 437 -9.63 -20.80 -16.94
N SER A 438 -10.18 -21.65 -17.81
CA SER A 438 -11.33 -21.34 -18.65
C SER A 438 -12.61 -21.17 -17.83
N SER A 439 -12.86 -22.02 -16.82
CA SER A 439 -14.00 -21.84 -15.91
C SER A 439 -13.90 -20.52 -15.15
N ILE A 440 -12.73 -20.23 -14.57
CA ILE A 440 -12.48 -19.00 -13.83
C ILE A 440 -12.68 -17.76 -14.72
N ALA A 441 -12.19 -17.79 -15.96
CA ALA A 441 -12.38 -16.70 -16.90
C ALA A 441 -13.88 -16.46 -17.20
N ARG A 442 -14.63 -17.55 -17.44
CA ARG A 442 -16.08 -17.50 -17.71
C ARG A 442 -16.86 -16.94 -16.51
N GLU A 443 -16.55 -17.39 -15.30
CA GLU A 443 -17.15 -16.90 -14.05
C GLU A 443 -16.91 -15.39 -13.84
N ASN A 444 -15.81 -14.84 -14.37
CA ASN A 444 -15.49 -13.41 -14.32
C ASN A 444 -15.98 -12.62 -15.56
N GLY A 445 -16.89 -13.19 -16.35
CA GLY A 445 -17.56 -12.53 -17.48
C GLY A 445 -16.75 -12.52 -18.78
N TYR A 446 -15.64 -13.26 -18.88
CA TYR A 446 -14.86 -13.33 -20.11
C TYR A 446 -15.41 -14.40 -21.05
N SER A 447 -15.77 -14.00 -22.27
CA SER A 447 -16.09 -14.91 -23.36
C SER A 447 -14.82 -15.35 -24.07
N LEU A 448 -14.54 -16.65 -24.09
CA LEU A 448 -13.41 -17.23 -24.81
C LEU A 448 -13.73 -17.30 -26.32
N CYS A 449 -13.65 -16.17 -27.02
CA CYS A 449 -13.73 -16.18 -28.48
C CYS A 449 -12.46 -16.80 -29.08
N ARG A 450 -12.64 -17.79 -29.97
CA ARG A 450 -11.57 -18.33 -30.82
C ARG A 450 -10.90 -17.19 -31.57
N ARG A 451 -9.56 -17.20 -31.55
CA ARG A 451 -8.62 -16.28 -32.21
C ARG A 451 -9.22 -15.53 -33.41
N ARG A 452 -9.47 -14.22 -33.27
CA ARG A 452 -9.21 -13.30 -34.39
C ARG A 452 -7.72 -12.97 -34.34
N LYS A 453 -7.02 -13.17 -35.46
CA LYS A 453 -5.61 -12.80 -35.61
C LYS A 453 -5.44 -11.36 -35.10
N PRO A 454 -4.49 -11.08 -34.19
CA PRO A 454 -4.25 -9.71 -33.79
C PRO A 454 -3.74 -8.94 -35.01
N HIS A 455 -4.37 -7.80 -35.34
CA HIS A 455 -3.69 -6.77 -36.11
C HIS A 455 -2.45 -6.37 -35.29
N SER A 456 -1.27 -6.74 -35.80
CA SER A 456 0.02 -6.39 -35.24
C SER A 456 0.27 -4.90 -35.43
N GLY A 457 -0.34 -4.08 -34.57
CA GLY A 457 0.10 -2.73 -34.26
C GLY A 457 0.85 -2.73 -32.93
N TYR A 458 1.78 -3.67 -32.73
CA TYR A 458 2.71 -3.59 -31.61
C TYR A 458 3.71 -2.49 -31.95
N PHE A 459 3.45 -1.29 -31.44
CA PHE A 459 4.50 -0.30 -31.23
C PHE A 459 5.50 -0.90 -30.24
N HIS A 460 6.54 -1.55 -30.77
CA HIS A 460 7.77 -1.78 -30.04
C HIS A 460 8.38 -0.41 -29.74
N GLY A 461 8.06 0.13 -28.57
CA GLY A 461 8.83 1.24 -28.02
C GLY A 461 10.25 0.75 -27.83
N LEU A 462 11.19 1.36 -28.57
CA LEU A 462 12.63 1.24 -28.37
C LEU A 462 12.94 1.28 -26.87
N LYS A 463 13.46 0.16 -26.34
CA LYS A 463 14.08 0.11 -25.02
C LYS A 463 15.33 0.99 -25.10
N GLY A 464 15.34 2.11 -24.40
CA GLY A 464 16.54 2.95 -24.31
C GLY A 464 16.36 4.30 -23.61
N LYS A 465 15.18 4.93 -23.67
CA LYS A 465 14.92 6.19 -22.96
C LYS A 465 13.79 6.03 -21.94
N LYS A 466 14.01 6.50 -20.71
CA LYS A 466 13.02 6.54 -19.64
C LYS A 466 11.99 7.62 -19.99
N LYS A 467 10.85 7.22 -20.57
CA LYS A 467 9.73 8.13 -20.86
C LYS A 467 9.11 8.65 -19.55
N LEU A 468 8.64 9.89 -19.56
CA LEU A 468 7.86 10.50 -18.50
C LEU A 468 6.44 9.91 -18.49
N SER A 469 5.86 9.72 -17.30
CA SER A 469 4.49 9.20 -17.17
C SER A 469 3.49 10.35 -17.06
N LEU A 470 2.56 10.45 -18.01
CA LEU A 470 1.37 11.30 -17.89
C LEU A 470 0.25 10.45 -17.30
N CYS A 471 -0.05 10.66 -16.01
CA CYS A 471 -1.03 9.85 -15.30
C CYS A 471 -2.42 10.50 -15.33
N LEU A 472 -3.39 9.88 -15.99
CA LEU A 472 -4.77 10.39 -16.10
C LEU A 472 -5.78 9.34 -15.65
N PRO A 473 -6.93 9.74 -15.05
CA PRO A 473 -8.02 8.83 -14.74
C PRO A 473 -8.52 8.09 -15.98
N PHE A 474 -8.77 6.79 -15.84
CA PHE A 474 -9.36 6.00 -16.92
C PHE A 474 -10.85 6.28 -17.05
N ILE A 475 -11.28 6.70 -18.25
CA ILE A 475 -12.69 6.89 -18.60
C ILE A 475 -13.13 5.80 -19.58
N SER A 476 -12.51 5.72 -20.75
CA SER A 476 -12.75 4.69 -21.75
C SER A 476 -11.50 4.44 -22.61
N ASP A 477 -11.45 3.29 -23.30
CA ASP A 477 -10.37 2.98 -24.23
C ASP A 477 -10.33 3.95 -25.42
N ASP A 478 -11.48 4.47 -25.85
CA ASP A 478 -11.60 5.45 -26.94
C ASP A 478 -10.96 6.78 -26.55
N ILE A 479 -11.31 7.32 -25.37
CA ILE A 479 -10.75 8.56 -24.84
C ILE A 479 -9.24 8.40 -24.65
N SER A 480 -8.78 7.28 -24.08
CA SER A 480 -7.34 7.01 -23.95
C SER A 480 -6.62 6.96 -25.30
N THR A 481 -7.29 6.47 -26.35
CA THR A 481 -6.73 6.40 -27.69
C THR A 481 -6.68 7.78 -28.35
N GLU A 482 -7.70 8.62 -28.17
CA GLU A 482 -7.68 10.01 -28.60
C GLU A 482 -6.58 10.83 -27.90
N ILE A 483 -6.41 10.66 -26.58
CA ILE A 483 -5.32 11.32 -25.84
C ILE A 483 -3.95 10.88 -26.37
N ARG A 484 -3.77 9.60 -26.70
CA ARG A 484 -2.55 9.11 -27.36
C ARG A 484 -2.33 9.76 -28.74
N ARG A 485 -3.38 10.03 -29.51
CA ARG A 485 -3.27 10.79 -30.77
C ARG A 485 -2.88 12.25 -30.51
N CYS A 486 -3.38 12.88 -29.44
CA CYS A 486 -2.96 14.22 -29.04
C CYS A 486 -1.48 14.27 -28.65
N LEU A 487 -0.97 13.26 -27.93
CA LEU A 487 0.46 13.14 -27.64
C LEU A 487 1.30 13.06 -28.93
N ALA A 488 0.83 12.30 -29.93
CA ALA A 488 1.51 12.21 -31.22
C ALA A 488 1.47 13.55 -32.00
N ARG A 489 0.33 14.26 -31.99
CA ARG A 489 0.19 15.59 -32.61
C ARG A 489 1.09 16.64 -31.95
N ALA A 490 1.26 16.57 -30.64
CA ALA A 490 2.17 17.42 -29.87
C ALA A 490 3.64 17.00 -29.97
N GLN A 491 3.97 15.95 -30.74
CA GLN A 491 5.32 15.39 -30.89
C GLN A 491 5.93 14.88 -29.57
N LEU A 492 5.09 14.43 -28.63
CA LEU A 492 5.49 13.94 -27.30
C LEU A 492 5.48 12.41 -27.18
N GLN A 493 5.18 11.67 -28.24
CA GLN A 493 5.03 10.20 -28.23
C GLN A 493 6.32 9.45 -27.84
N ASN A 494 7.48 10.06 -28.04
CA ASN A 494 8.78 9.49 -27.70
C ASN A 494 9.24 9.83 -26.28
N ASP A 495 8.69 10.89 -25.69
CA ASP A 495 9.10 11.41 -24.39
C ASP A 495 8.10 11.08 -23.28
N VAL A 496 6.82 10.97 -23.62
CA VAL A 496 5.71 10.80 -22.67
C VAL A 496 4.95 9.50 -22.93
N THR A 497 4.59 8.81 -21.85
CA THR A 497 3.71 7.63 -21.86
C THR A 497 2.45 7.93 -21.07
N LEU A 498 1.29 7.75 -21.70
CA LEU A 498 0.00 7.81 -21.02
C LEU A 498 -0.16 6.61 -20.08
N VAL A 499 -0.33 6.89 -18.79
CA VAL A 499 -0.62 5.92 -17.74
C VAL A 499 -2.05 6.15 -17.25
N ASN A 500 -2.93 5.20 -17.56
CA ASN A 500 -4.31 5.26 -17.11
C ASN A 500 -4.42 4.80 -15.64
N ILE A 501 -4.86 5.70 -14.76
CA ILE A 501 -5.17 5.41 -13.36
C ILE A 501 -6.61 4.87 -13.28
N PRO A 502 -6.83 3.62 -12.87
CA PRO A 502 -8.19 3.11 -12.68
C PRO A 502 -8.93 3.88 -11.59
N ASN A 503 -10.25 4.00 -11.75
CA ASN A 503 -11.12 4.57 -10.72
C ASN A 503 -11.08 3.71 -9.45
N GLY A 504 -11.47 4.31 -8.32
CA GLY A 504 -11.49 3.60 -7.04
C GLY A 504 -12.42 2.38 -7.09
N ASN A 505 -11.87 1.19 -6.87
CA ASN A 505 -12.67 -0.04 -6.80
C ASN A 505 -13.51 -0.10 -5.50
N LEU A 506 -14.47 -1.05 -5.43
CA LEU A 506 -15.33 -1.23 -4.26
C LEU A 506 -14.55 -1.40 -2.96
N LYS A 507 -13.42 -2.13 -2.99
CA LYS A 507 -12.54 -2.30 -1.82
C LYS A 507 -12.04 -0.95 -1.29
N LYS A 508 -11.54 -0.08 -2.17
CA LYS A 508 -11.07 1.27 -1.81
C LYS A 508 -12.20 2.18 -1.31
N GLN A 509 -13.43 1.96 -1.80
CA GLN A 509 -14.59 2.78 -1.43
C GLN A 509 -15.26 2.34 -0.11
N LEU A 510 -15.27 1.04 0.19
CA LEU A 510 -16.02 0.45 1.31
C LEU A 510 -15.15 0.10 2.51
N VAL A 511 -13.91 -0.34 2.29
CA VAL A 511 -13.05 -0.80 3.38
C VAL A 511 -12.29 0.36 4.00
N ARG A 512 -12.39 0.48 5.34
CA ARG A 512 -11.70 1.52 6.11
C ARG A 512 -10.85 0.89 7.21
N ASN A 513 -9.53 1.09 7.13
CA ASN A 513 -8.60 0.60 8.16
C ASN A 513 -8.73 1.38 9.48
N ARG A 514 -9.14 2.66 9.43
CA ARG A 514 -9.36 3.56 10.59
C ARG A 514 -10.83 3.74 10.91
N LEU A 515 -11.63 2.66 10.87
CA LEU A 515 -13.07 2.77 11.10
C LEU A 515 -13.40 3.30 12.51
N TYR A 516 -12.70 2.81 13.53
CA TYR A 516 -12.91 3.18 14.94
C TYR A 516 -12.04 4.32 15.43
N ASP A 517 -10.96 4.59 14.71
CA ASP A 517 -10.11 5.75 14.95
C ASP A 517 -10.63 6.96 14.17
N SER A 518 -11.96 7.07 14.02
CA SER A 518 -12.59 8.28 13.49
C SER A 518 -11.89 9.45 14.15
N GLU A 519 -11.40 10.36 13.32
CA GLU A 519 -10.66 11.57 13.69
C GLU A 519 -11.62 12.47 14.49
N GLN A 520 -12.03 12.03 15.68
CA GLN A 520 -12.90 12.81 16.54
C GLN A 520 -12.09 14.04 16.90
N CYS A 521 -12.70 15.18 16.65
CA CYS A 521 -12.10 16.41 17.08
C CYS A 521 -12.13 16.43 18.60
N ILE A 522 -10.96 16.33 19.23
CA ILE A 522 -10.83 16.36 20.69
C ILE A 522 -10.98 17.80 21.22
N SER A 523 -10.98 18.79 20.32
CA SER A 523 -11.01 20.20 20.68
C SER A 523 -12.45 20.74 20.63
N ASN A 524 -12.95 21.16 21.79
CA ASN A 524 -14.24 21.82 21.94
C ASN A 524 -14.29 23.18 21.19
N GLU A 525 -13.14 23.82 20.97
CA GLU A 525 -13.00 25.10 20.26
C GLU A 525 -12.44 24.94 18.83
N CYS A 526 -12.72 23.82 18.17
CA CYS A 526 -12.24 23.63 16.81
C CYS A 526 -12.97 24.54 15.82
N VAL A 527 -12.24 25.34 15.06
CA VAL A 527 -12.80 26.19 13.97
C VAL A 527 -13.04 25.45 12.65
N VAL A 528 -12.57 24.21 12.52
CA VAL A 528 -12.67 23.43 11.27
C VAL A 528 -13.87 22.50 11.31
N CYS A 529 -14.01 21.70 12.37
CA CYS A 529 -15.02 20.66 12.44
C CYS A 529 -16.49 21.13 12.51
N PRO A 530 -16.83 22.32 13.07
CA PRO A 530 -18.20 22.82 13.05
C PRO A 530 -18.71 23.13 11.64
N TYR A 531 -17.82 23.51 10.73
CA TYR A 531 -18.15 23.92 9.37
C TYR A 531 -17.76 22.87 8.30
N GLY A 532 -16.93 21.89 8.67
CA GLY A 532 -16.52 20.77 7.84
C GLY A 532 -17.10 19.44 8.31
N LYS A 533 -16.42 18.35 7.96
CA LYS A 533 -16.71 17.02 8.52
C LYS A 533 -15.92 16.83 9.80
N THR A 534 -16.48 16.11 10.77
CA THR A 534 -15.75 15.71 11.98
C THR A 534 -14.43 15.05 11.60
N GLY A 535 -13.33 15.64 12.05
CA GLY A 535 -11.97 15.15 11.80
C GLY A 535 -11.18 15.84 10.69
N ASP A 536 -11.83 16.70 9.90
CA ASP A 536 -11.16 17.51 8.89
C ASP A 536 -10.00 18.33 9.47
N CYS A 537 -10.08 18.70 10.75
CA CYS A 537 -9.02 19.39 11.49
C CYS A 537 -7.68 18.63 11.55
N SER A 538 -7.68 17.31 11.37
CA SER A 538 -6.49 16.46 11.48
C SER A 538 -5.89 16.07 10.12
N LYS A 539 -6.54 16.45 9.02
CA LYS A 539 -6.09 16.16 7.66
C LYS A 539 -4.85 16.95 7.27
N THR A 540 -4.06 16.37 6.37
CA THR A 540 -2.84 16.94 5.79
C THR A 540 -2.91 16.95 4.26
N GLY A 541 -2.14 17.84 3.63
CA GLY A 541 -2.14 18.00 2.17
C GLY A 541 -3.47 18.54 1.68
N VAL A 542 -4.01 19.58 2.31
CA VAL A 542 -5.35 20.10 2.03
C VAL A 542 -5.28 21.49 1.44
N ILE A 543 -6.21 21.78 0.55
CA ILE A 543 -6.58 23.13 0.12
C ILE A 543 -7.83 23.48 0.91
N TYR A 544 -7.79 24.59 1.64
CA TYR A 544 -8.84 24.99 2.57
C TYR A 544 -9.26 26.43 2.31
N GLN A 545 -10.48 26.75 2.72
CA GLN A 545 -11.08 28.07 2.66
C GLN A 545 -11.40 28.55 4.08
N ILE A 546 -11.02 29.77 4.40
CA ILE A 546 -11.44 30.49 5.60
C ILE A 546 -12.42 31.59 5.17
N LYS A 547 -13.60 31.61 5.78
CA LYS A 547 -14.63 32.62 5.58
C LYS A 547 -14.75 33.49 6.83
N CYS A 548 -14.71 34.82 6.66
CA CYS A 548 -15.09 35.75 7.72
C CYS A 548 -16.62 35.72 7.88
N LEU A 549 -17.10 35.48 9.10
CA LEU A 549 -18.54 35.43 9.38
C LEU A 549 -19.18 36.81 9.52
N SER A 550 -18.38 37.87 9.66
CA SER A 550 -18.87 39.25 9.79
C SER A 550 -19.08 39.94 8.45
N CYS A 551 -18.29 39.63 7.41
CA CYS A 551 -18.34 40.33 6.11
C CYS A 551 -18.28 39.40 4.89
N ASP A 552 -18.36 38.08 5.11
CA ASP A 552 -18.30 37.03 4.09
C ASP A 552 -17.01 37.00 3.24
N ALA A 553 -15.97 37.78 3.60
CA ALA A 553 -14.69 37.74 2.91
C ALA A 553 -14.07 36.33 2.97
N LEU A 554 -13.44 35.93 1.87
CA LEU A 554 -12.83 34.61 1.72
C LEU A 554 -11.31 34.71 1.68
N TYR A 555 -10.65 33.71 2.26
CA TYR A 555 -9.24 33.39 2.13
C TYR A 555 -9.10 31.93 1.71
N ILE A 556 -8.25 31.65 0.73
CA ILE A 556 -7.93 30.29 0.29
C ILE A 556 -6.45 30.05 0.51
N GLY A 557 -6.11 28.89 1.07
CA GLY A 557 -4.73 28.50 1.33
C GLY A 557 -4.50 27.00 1.19
N GLU A 558 -3.25 26.60 1.04
CA GLU A 558 -2.81 25.21 1.14
C GLU A 558 -2.02 24.91 2.42
N THR A 559 -2.05 23.64 2.84
CA THR A 559 -1.08 23.14 3.80
C THR A 559 -0.72 21.67 3.58
N GLY A 560 0.59 21.39 3.61
CA GLY A 560 1.12 20.03 3.77
C GLY A 560 1.08 19.51 5.20
N ARG A 561 0.89 20.38 6.20
CA ARG A 561 0.82 20.03 7.64
C ARG A 561 -0.62 19.73 8.05
N ILE A 562 -0.82 19.41 9.33
CA ILE A 562 -2.15 19.23 9.90
C ILE A 562 -2.92 20.55 9.83
N LEU A 563 -4.15 20.51 9.30
CA LEU A 563 -4.97 21.70 9.08
C LEU A 563 -5.20 22.51 10.36
N SER A 564 -5.49 21.86 11.49
CA SER A 564 -5.68 22.55 12.77
C SER A 564 -4.45 23.34 13.22
N THR A 565 -3.23 22.82 13.00
CA THR A 565 -1.99 23.56 13.26
C THR A 565 -1.91 24.82 12.40
N ARG A 566 -2.21 24.69 11.10
CA ARG A 566 -2.18 25.82 10.17
C ARG A 566 -3.25 26.87 10.50
N VAL A 567 -4.45 26.45 10.88
CA VAL A 567 -5.53 27.36 11.27
C VAL A 567 -5.18 28.08 12.58
N LYS A 568 -4.56 27.41 13.56
CA LYS A 568 -4.07 28.05 14.79
C LYS A 568 -3.03 29.15 14.52
N GLU A 569 -2.15 28.95 13.54
CA GLU A 569 -1.20 29.99 13.11
C GLU A 569 -1.93 31.20 12.53
N HIS A 570 -2.93 30.97 11.66
CA HIS A 570 -3.75 32.05 11.11
C HIS A 570 -4.50 32.83 12.20
N LEU A 571 -5.10 32.13 13.16
CA LEU A 571 -5.77 32.74 14.30
C LEU A 571 -4.81 33.52 15.20
N ALA A 572 -3.60 32.99 15.43
CA ALA A 572 -2.57 33.69 16.19
C ALA A 572 -2.15 35.00 15.49
N SER A 573 -1.99 34.97 14.16
CA SER A 573 -1.67 36.16 13.37
C SER A 573 -2.83 37.16 13.33
N LYS A 574 -4.09 36.69 13.26
CA LYS A 574 -5.31 37.51 13.42
C LYS A 574 -5.33 38.23 14.76
N ARG A 575 -5.05 37.51 15.85
CA ARG A 575 -4.98 38.09 17.20
C ARG A 575 -3.91 39.16 17.33
N ARG A 576 -2.75 38.96 16.70
CA ARG A 576 -1.62 39.90 16.68
C ARG A 576 -1.79 41.07 15.70
N ARG A 577 -2.90 41.16 14.94
CA ARG A 577 -3.13 42.18 13.90
C ARG A 577 -1.97 42.30 12.90
N SER A 578 -1.38 41.16 12.51
CA SER A 578 -0.21 41.15 11.61
C SER A 578 -0.59 41.57 10.19
N LEU A 579 -0.05 42.70 9.73
CA LEU A 579 -0.25 43.24 8.37
C LEU A 579 0.34 42.36 7.24
N ILE A 580 1.23 41.43 7.61
CA ILE A 580 1.85 40.47 6.68
C ILE A 580 0.87 39.32 6.39
N SER A 581 0.07 38.91 7.38
CA SER A 581 -0.88 37.81 7.23
C SER A 581 -2.21 38.29 6.65
N ALA A 582 -2.83 37.49 5.79
CA ALA A 582 -4.12 37.80 5.18
C ALA A 582 -5.21 38.12 6.22
N LEU A 583 -5.38 37.27 7.24
CA LEU A 583 -6.39 37.47 8.29
C LEU A 583 -6.07 38.66 9.20
N GLY A 584 -4.79 38.90 9.51
CA GLY A 584 -4.38 40.03 10.34
C GLY A 584 -4.59 41.38 9.64
N ARG A 585 -4.28 41.45 8.34
CA ARG A 585 -4.56 42.61 7.50
C ARG A 585 -6.06 42.85 7.36
N HIS A 586 -6.83 41.81 7.03
CA HIS A 586 -8.29 41.88 6.95
C HIS A 586 -8.93 42.43 8.24
N ARG A 587 -8.42 42.00 9.40
CA ARG A 587 -8.86 42.54 10.69
C ARG A 587 -8.63 44.05 10.83
N GLN A 588 -7.46 44.52 10.41
CA GLN A 588 -7.07 45.92 10.54
C GLN A 588 -7.83 46.81 9.55
N ASP A 589 -7.89 46.38 8.30
CA ASP A 589 -8.34 47.21 7.19
C ASP A 589 -9.87 47.18 7.04
N ASP A 590 -10.50 46.01 7.17
CA ASP A 590 -11.94 45.83 6.92
C ASP A 590 -12.80 45.83 8.21
N HIS A 591 -12.16 45.62 9.36
CA HIS A 591 -12.84 45.56 10.67
C HIS A 591 -12.31 46.58 11.69
N GLY A 592 -11.45 47.52 11.28
CA GLY A 592 -10.95 48.59 12.17
C GLY A 592 -10.18 48.07 13.40
N GLY A 593 -9.70 46.83 13.37
CA GLY A 593 -9.03 46.17 14.50
C GLY A 593 -9.95 45.35 15.42
N GLU A 594 -11.27 45.37 15.22
CA GLU A 594 -12.23 44.54 15.95
C GLU A 594 -12.05 43.06 15.60
N ASP A 595 -12.37 42.17 16.54
CA ASP A 595 -12.26 40.72 16.28
C ASP A 595 -13.47 40.19 15.50
N PHE A 596 -13.28 39.08 14.76
CA PHE A 596 -14.34 38.45 13.96
C PHE A 596 -14.24 36.92 13.98
N ASP A 597 -15.38 36.25 13.84
CA ASP A 597 -15.42 34.79 13.77
C ASP A 597 -15.12 34.26 12.37
N VAL A 598 -14.58 33.04 12.31
CA VAL A 598 -14.19 32.40 11.06
C VAL A 598 -14.76 31.00 10.92
N ALA A 599 -15.15 30.66 9.69
CA ALA A 599 -15.49 29.29 9.30
C ALA A 599 -14.39 28.72 8.40
N CYS A 600 -13.90 27.52 8.71
CA CYS A 600 -12.87 26.85 7.91
C CYS A 600 -13.42 25.56 7.28
N THR A 601 -13.29 25.43 5.97
CA THR A 601 -13.75 24.25 5.20
C THR A 601 -12.65 23.73 4.28
N ILE A 602 -12.63 22.43 4.00
CA ILE A 602 -11.70 21.82 3.04
C ILE A 602 -12.33 21.86 1.66
N LEU A 603 -11.63 22.47 0.70
CA LEU A 603 -12.03 22.49 -0.71
C LEU A 603 -11.57 21.22 -1.45
N ALA A 604 -10.33 20.80 -1.20
CA ALA A 604 -9.75 19.63 -1.84
C ALA A 604 -8.57 19.07 -1.01
N GLN A 605 -8.15 17.85 -1.33
CA GLN A 605 -6.99 17.20 -0.71
C GLN A 605 -6.03 16.71 -1.80
N GLU A 606 -4.79 17.17 -1.76
CA GLU A 606 -3.69 16.77 -2.65
C GLU A 606 -2.37 16.70 -1.87
N THR A 607 -1.72 15.54 -1.92
CA THR A 607 -0.48 15.29 -1.17
C THR A 607 0.75 15.81 -1.90
N GLU A 608 0.75 15.80 -3.23
CA GLU A 608 1.85 16.31 -4.04
C GLU A 608 1.90 17.85 -3.95
N ILE A 609 3.10 18.40 -3.75
CA ILE A 609 3.27 19.82 -3.43
C ILE A 609 2.92 20.69 -4.64
N THR A 610 3.39 20.34 -5.82
CA THR A 610 3.15 21.09 -7.06
C THR A 610 1.66 21.11 -7.40
N ALA A 611 1.01 19.95 -7.45
CA ALA A 611 -0.40 19.80 -7.73
C ALA A 611 -1.26 20.52 -6.67
N ARG A 612 -0.89 20.44 -5.38
CA ARG A 612 -1.61 21.18 -4.33
C ARG A 612 -1.50 22.69 -4.50
N LYS A 613 -0.30 23.22 -4.81
CA LYS A 613 -0.09 24.65 -5.09
C LYS A 613 -0.83 25.10 -6.35
N THR A 614 -0.82 24.27 -7.40
CA THR A 614 -1.60 24.50 -8.63
C THR A 614 -3.09 24.55 -8.33
N MET A 615 -3.60 23.64 -7.49
CA MET A 615 -5.02 23.64 -7.08
C MET A 615 -5.37 24.84 -6.21
N GLU A 616 -4.50 25.29 -5.31
CA GLU A 616 -4.69 26.52 -4.54
C GLU A 616 -4.84 27.74 -5.47
N ALA A 617 -3.91 27.92 -6.41
CA ALA A 617 -3.97 29.00 -7.39
C ALA A 617 -5.25 28.93 -8.25
N PHE A 618 -5.62 27.74 -8.69
CA PHE A 618 -6.87 27.49 -9.44
C PHE A 618 -8.10 27.91 -8.62
N TRP A 619 -8.18 27.52 -7.34
CA TRP A 619 -9.30 27.90 -6.46
C TRP A 619 -9.34 29.40 -6.17
N ILE A 620 -8.18 30.06 -5.97
CA ILE A 620 -8.09 31.51 -5.81
C ILE A 620 -8.63 32.21 -7.06
N SER A 621 -8.25 31.75 -8.25
CA SER A 621 -8.75 32.32 -9.51
C SER A 621 -10.27 32.18 -9.64
N VAL A 622 -10.81 30.98 -9.43
CA VAL A 622 -12.24 30.71 -9.62
C VAL A 622 -13.11 31.41 -8.58
N ARG A 623 -12.68 31.44 -7.31
CA ARG A 623 -13.47 32.02 -6.20
C ARG A 623 -13.22 33.50 -5.98
N ASN A 624 -12.14 34.04 -6.55
CA ASN A 624 -11.73 35.44 -6.43
C ASN A 624 -11.76 36.00 -4.99
N PRO A 625 -11.11 35.34 -4.01
CA PRO A 625 -11.16 35.74 -2.60
C PRO A 625 -10.61 37.16 -2.37
N LYS A 626 -11.24 37.92 -1.46
CA LYS A 626 -10.84 39.29 -1.11
C LYS A 626 -9.56 39.33 -0.26
N MET A 627 -9.32 38.32 0.58
CA MET A 627 -8.18 38.32 1.52
C MET A 627 -6.86 37.83 0.92
N ASN A 628 -6.86 37.24 -0.29
CA ASN A 628 -5.63 36.76 -0.94
C ASN A 628 -4.96 37.89 -1.73
N ASN A 629 -3.62 37.89 -1.78
CA ASN A 629 -2.84 38.87 -2.53
C ASN A 629 -2.83 38.60 -4.06
N ARG A 630 -3.34 37.44 -4.51
CA ARG A 630 -3.54 37.03 -5.92
C ARG A 630 -2.25 36.93 -6.76
N ASN A 631 -1.10 36.89 -6.12
CA ASN A 631 0.20 36.73 -6.78
C ASN A 631 0.56 35.24 -6.98
N GLU A 632 -0.29 34.32 -6.54
CA GLU A 632 -0.04 32.89 -6.61
C GLU A 632 -0.23 32.33 -8.03
N CYS A 633 0.87 31.96 -8.71
CA CYS A 633 0.90 31.16 -9.95
C CYS A 633 -0.01 31.65 -11.11
N LEU A 634 -0.02 32.95 -11.42
CA LEU A 634 -0.83 33.56 -12.49
C LEU A 634 -0.73 32.83 -13.86
N ALA A 635 0.46 32.35 -14.22
CA ALA A 635 0.67 31.62 -15.47
C ALA A 635 -0.14 30.32 -15.54
N ILE A 636 -0.14 29.54 -14.44
CA ILE A 636 -0.86 28.26 -14.35
C ILE A 636 -2.38 28.48 -14.36
N THR A 637 -2.83 29.54 -13.70
CA THR A 637 -4.23 29.96 -13.68
C THR A 637 -4.77 30.20 -15.10
N ASN A 638 -4.03 30.92 -15.94
CA ASN A 638 -4.46 31.22 -17.31
C ASN A 638 -4.53 29.96 -18.19
N GLU A 639 -3.62 29.01 -18.02
CA GLU A 639 -3.62 27.76 -18.80
C GLU A 639 -4.73 26.78 -18.38
N LEU A 640 -5.14 26.80 -17.11
CA LEU A 640 -6.19 25.93 -16.58
C LEU A 640 -7.60 26.53 -16.66
N LEU A 641 -7.73 27.83 -16.89
CA LEU A 641 -9.03 28.53 -16.99
C LEU A 641 -10.04 27.83 -17.92
N PRO A 642 -9.66 27.31 -19.10
CA PRO A 642 -10.61 26.65 -19.99
C PRO A 642 -11.24 25.36 -19.40
N PHE A 643 -10.54 24.69 -18.47
CA PHE A 643 -11.01 23.47 -17.83
C PHE A 643 -12.06 23.73 -16.73
N VAL A 644 -12.22 24.98 -16.27
CA VAL A 644 -13.18 25.35 -15.21
C VAL A 644 -14.59 24.89 -15.55
N SER A 645 -14.99 25.04 -16.81
CA SER A 645 -16.32 24.62 -17.31
C SER A 645 -16.60 23.11 -17.18
N LEU A 646 -15.56 22.29 -17.05
CA LEU A 646 -15.66 20.84 -16.89
C LEU A 646 -15.70 20.39 -15.43
N CYS A 647 -15.37 21.27 -14.48
CA CYS A 647 -15.10 20.87 -13.10
C CYS A 647 -16.35 20.81 -12.20
N ASP A 648 -17.57 20.98 -12.71
CA ASP A 648 -18.83 20.98 -11.92
C ASP A 648 -18.64 21.66 -10.54
N LEU A 649 -18.03 22.85 -10.52
CA LEU A 649 -17.73 23.62 -9.31
C LEU A 649 -18.99 24.23 -8.65
N GLN A 650 -20.17 23.78 -9.07
CA GLN A 650 -21.42 24.08 -8.39
C GLN A 650 -21.40 23.47 -7.00
N MET A 651 -21.63 24.35 -6.03
CA MET A 651 -21.81 24.01 -4.63
C MET A 651 -22.89 22.91 -4.52
N ARG A 652 -22.50 21.73 -4.05
CA ARG A 652 -23.41 21.01 -3.15
C ARG A 652 -23.29 21.72 -1.81
N ILE A 653 -24.14 22.74 -1.63
CA ILE A 653 -24.55 23.18 -0.28
C ILE A 653 -25.22 21.98 0.38
#